data_AF-A0AA35SPI4-F1
#
_entry.id   AF-A0AA35SPI4-F1
#
_cell.length_a   1.000
_cell.length_b   1.000
_cell.length_c   1.000
_cell.angle_alpha   90.00
_cell.angle_beta   90.00
_cell.angle_gamma   90.00
#
_symmetry.space_group_name_H-M   'P 1'
#
loop_
_entity.id
_entity.type
_entity.pdbx_description
1 polymer ?
#
loop_
_entity_poly.entity_id
_entity_poly.type
_entity_poly.pdbx_seq_one_letter_code
_entity_poly.pdbx_strand_id
1 'polypeptide(L)'
;HSWEINFVQTLAPSLLSGSLECEKATERWLQWLLDKLPEFDKCCGEGGSYGEMLLLIAIHLREKQLPQLEDLTSNILGMKVTGSRSGRFSHLRQIFLRVFTEEVVCLHAVSVPPTSNLSASLSSYLPVHCVHQLLKTKTFRKHSISITDWVYRQLLHLSEPLHPTLPPLLVEFVNSILLPSSTHGRAFTPVGSVQGQSSSLVCHTPFSAEEILRVYRHDDQLPLTPCSLASQLMILYYVLLYQDTYNSNLKTLLFKSTNKTSPNQTPPRPYSPAILAQIPVKQLLLYAGQNHAHYSALYPSLLRLTATHLPQLCLVEDWLKGEEHSDRVNHFLPLLRLPRSQLTPAVAETVLSQLESSPSRALVLLSHLTSLPPPALPPYCHALSSTLPLLLSPSVSRRVQEAYLSLWTKLNLVVPRRQWHETVGSLRPPSQQHLTPPTHAQLTEDPFTVLQCDRRVFRCPPVLEMLLRVLAAYTSASRAWLLEKCHAQNCITIATSANSDGSAAAPGRLSAQERKELCVALTAAQESAMVQFLLEMCLPNSEEEEKEKESQSSLGAHFSVLREVQCLICSYLHQVFIAEPEMVKLVHFQGYPATLLPVMVTHVPSMHICLKFIPELVTQPQTDKQQFGVLLASFVVQQYPLPEALSIVDEILKFLLALANEIPSHLREDYFTPLLPALVRFCQTFPLLCQKPGQLQRRSLVDVIVCPQCSREGKGEGHTGGCRVRHIGPGHFSRAGRDCSSQSVDKRLLLT
;
A
#
# COMPACT_ATOMS: atom_id res chain seq x y z
N HIS A 1 24.35 44.26 19.11
CA HIS A 1 25.79 44.54 18.95
C HIS A 1 26.51 45.01 20.22
N SER A 2 26.26 46.19 20.81
CA SER A 2 27.03 46.60 22.03
C SER A 2 26.76 45.71 23.25
N TRP A 3 25.57 45.12 23.35
CA TRP A 3 25.15 44.29 24.48
C TRP A 3 25.57 42.81 24.36
N GLU A 4 25.64 42.24 23.15
CA GLU A 4 26.10 40.86 22.92
C GLU A 4 27.56 40.73 23.35
N ILE A 5 28.36 41.73 23.00
CA ILE A 5 29.76 41.86 23.39
C ILE A 5 29.87 42.02 24.91
N ASN A 6 29.04 42.86 25.54
CA ASN A 6 29.02 43.01 27.00
C ASN A 6 28.61 41.71 27.71
N PHE A 7 27.63 40.96 27.19
CA PHE A 7 27.21 39.67 27.78
C PHE A 7 28.31 38.62 27.66
N VAL A 8 28.95 38.49 26.49
CA VAL A 8 30.09 37.59 26.31
C VAL A 8 31.30 38.03 27.15
N GLN A 9 31.49 39.33 27.37
CA GLN A 9 32.46 39.86 28.32
C GLN A 9 32.09 39.51 29.77
N THR A 10 30.82 39.50 30.17
CA THR A 10 30.40 39.02 31.50
C THR A 10 30.57 37.50 31.69
N LEU A 11 30.57 36.72 30.59
CA LEU A 11 30.96 35.31 30.60
C LEU A 11 32.49 35.12 30.76
N ALA A 12 33.30 36.17 30.62
CA ALA A 12 34.73 36.09 30.82
C ALA A 12 35.03 35.75 32.29
N PRO A 13 35.69 34.61 32.57
CA PRO A 13 35.94 34.14 33.94
C PRO A 13 36.80 35.07 34.81
N SER A 14 37.38 36.12 34.22
CA SER A 14 38.21 37.13 34.86
C SER A 14 37.43 38.13 35.72
N LEU A 15 36.12 38.33 35.48
CA LEU A 15 35.29 39.27 36.26
C LEU A 15 34.74 38.67 37.56
N LEU A 16 34.76 37.33 37.70
CA LEU A 16 34.23 36.60 38.86
C LEU A 16 35.28 36.38 39.97
N SER A 17 36.27 37.27 40.08
CA SER A 17 37.29 37.18 41.12
C SER A 17 36.71 37.39 42.53
N GLY A 18 36.26 36.31 43.15
CA GLY A 18 36.29 36.07 44.61
C GLY A 18 35.34 36.84 45.53
N SER A 19 34.47 37.73 45.02
CA SER A 19 33.53 38.50 45.84
C SER A 19 32.10 37.95 45.75
N LEU A 20 31.55 37.51 46.90
CA LEU A 20 30.14 37.10 47.06
C LEU A 20 29.15 38.22 46.64
N GLU A 21 29.58 39.49 46.70
CA GLU A 21 28.77 40.64 46.27
C GLU A 21 28.68 40.75 44.76
N CYS A 22 29.79 40.49 44.05
CA CYS A 22 29.81 40.44 42.59
C CYS A 22 28.96 39.27 42.07
N GLU A 23 28.97 38.14 42.76
CA GLU A 23 28.11 37.00 42.42
C GLU A 23 26.62 37.34 42.57
N LYS A 24 26.22 37.92 43.71
CA LYS A 24 24.84 38.38 43.93
C LYS A 24 24.43 39.49 42.96
N ALA A 25 25.35 40.38 42.59
CA ALA A 25 25.10 41.41 41.58
C ALA A 25 24.89 40.78 40.19
N THR A 26 25.68 39.76 39.84
CA THR A 26 25.53 39.01 38.58
C THR A 26 24.23 38.21 38.56
N GLU A 27 23.83 37.58 39.68
CA GLU A 27 22.54 36.90 39.82
C GLU A 27 21.36 37.87 39.63
N ARG A 28 21.39 39.04 40.31
CA ARG A 28 20.35 40.08 40.16
C ARG A 28 20.30 40.65 38.75
N TRP A 29 21.45 40.83 38.11
CA TRP A 29 21.53 41.30 36.74
C TRP A 29 20.93 40.27 35.78
N LEU A 30 21.26 38.99 35.91
CA LEU A 30 20.66 37.91 35.10
C LEU A 30 19.14 37.76 35.33
N GLN A 31 18.65 37.97 36.56
CA GLN A 31 17.21 37.98 36.85
C GLN A 31 16.50 39.18 36.22
N TRP A 32 17.04 40.39 36.37
CA TRP A 32 16.52 41.59 35.72
C TRP A 32 16.45 41.45 34.20
N LEU A 33 17.46 40.79 33.65
CA LEU A 33 17.63 40.54 32.24
C LEU A 33 16.60 39.54 31.68
N LEU A 34 16.23 38.52 32.48
CA LEU A 34 15.10 37.64 32.20
C LEU A 34 13.75 38.38 32.27
N ASP A 35 13.56 39.26 33.26
CA ASP A 35 12.31 40.01 33.43
C ASP A 35 12.06 41.00 32.28
N LYS A 36 13.13 41.54 31.68
CA LYS A 36 13.07 42.53 30.60
C LYS A 36 13.16 41.95 29.20
N LEU A 37 13.31 40.63 29.10
CA LEU A 37 13.47 39.89 27.86
C LEU A 37 12.37 40.15 26.79
N PRO A 38 11.06 40.16 27.11
CA PRO A 38 10.02 40.44 26.12
C PRO A 38 9.97 41.90 25.63
N GLU A 39 10.59 42.84 26.34
CA GLU A 39 10.74 44.23 25.90
C GLU A 39 11.89 44.35 24.89
N PHE A 40 13.00 43.62 25.12
CA PHE A 40 14.12 43.57 24.20
C PHE A 40 13.79 42.84 22.90
N ASP A 41 13.02 41.76 22.96
CA ASP A 41 12.59 41.01 21.77
C ASP A 41 11.61 41.79 20.88
N LYS A 42 10.88 42.77 21.43
CA LYS A 42 10.03 43.67 20.63
C LYS A 42 10.83 44.78 19.93
N CYS A 43 12.00 45.13 20.46
CA CYS A 43 12.85 46.19 19.93
C CYS A 43 13.84 45.68 18.88
N CYS A 44 14.22 44.40 18.95
CA CYS A 44 15.02 43.73 17.93
C CYS A 44 14.07 43.15 16.86
N GLY A 45 14.19 43.59 15.61
CA GLY A 45 13.45 43.02 14.47
C GLY A 45 13.88 41.58 14.13
N GLU A 46 13.47 41.08 12.95
CA GLU A 46 13.62 39.69 12.43
C GLU A 46 15.04 39.07 12.41
N GLY A 47 16.07 39.79 12.88
CA GLY A 47 17.45 39.31 12.99
C GLY A 47 17.85 39.01 14.43
N GLY A 48 17.66 37.76 14.85
CA GLY A 48 18.27 37.17 16.05
C GLY A 48 17.78 37.76 17.38
N SER A 49 16.80 37.10 17.99
CA SER A 49 16.30 37.51 19.30
C SER A 49 17.36 37.32 20.39
N TYR A 50 17.42 38.28 21.31
CA TYR A 50 18.21 38.20 22.52
C TYR A 50 17.91 36.93 23.33
N GLY A 51 16.64 36.57 23.37
CA GLY A 51 16.14 35.34 23.98
C GLY A 51 16.76 34.07 23.39
N GLU A 52 17.01 34.03 22.08
CA GLU A 52 17.64 32.87 21.43
C GLU A 52 19.04 32.62 22.00
N MET A 53 19.88 33.66 22.05
CA MET A 53 21.26 33.55 22.52
C MET A 53 21.33 33.07 23.98
N LEU A 54 20.50 33.62 24.86
CA LEU A 54 20.43 33.22 26.27
C LEU A 54 20.00 31.76 26.43
N LEU A 55 19.04 31.31 25.62
CA LEU A 55 18.56 29.93 25.64
C LEU A 55 19.65 28.95 25.21
N LEU A 56 20.38 29.27 24.13
CA LEU A 56 21.47 28.44 23.61
C LEU A 56 22.57 28.29 24.65
N ILE A 57 22.98 29.40 25.27
CA ILE A 57 24.00 29.42 26.33
C ILE A 57 23.54 28.63 27.56
N ALA A 58 22.27 28.79 27.98
CA ALA A 58 21.70 28.07 29.11
C ALA A 58 21.72 26.54 28.93
N ILE A 59 21.42 26.08 27.71
CA ILE A 59 21.39 24.65 27.41
C ILE A 59 22.80 24.09 27.29
N HIS A 60 23.72 24.74 26.58
CA HIS A 60 25.12 24.28 26.49
C HIS A 60 25.81 24.20 27.87
N LEU A 61 25.54 25.17 28.76
CA LEU A 61 26.03 25.17 30.14
C LEU A 61 25.50 23.97 30.94
N ARG A 62 24.24 23.58 30.74
CA ARG A 62 23.63 22.40 31.38
C ARG A 62 24.24 21.10 30.85
N GLU A 63 24.40 20.99 29.53
CA GLU A 63 24.89 19.81 28.80
C GLU A 63 26.38 19.50 29.03
N LYS A 64 27.13 20.45 29.59
CA LYS A 64 28.61 20.42 29.63
C LYS A 64 29.26 20.48 28.23
N GLN A 65 28.56 20.99 27.22
CA GLN A 65 29.08 21.14 25.85
C GLN A 65 29.87 22.45 25.69
N LEU A 66 30.98 22.53 26.42
CA LEU A 66 31.97 23.61 26.36
C LEU A 66 32.44 24.00 24.95
N PRO A 67 32.79 23.06 24.04
CA PRO A 67 33.31 23.43 22.73
C PRO A 67 32.27 24.18 21.86
N GLN A 68 30.99 23.81 21.94
CA GLN A 68 29.93 24.48 21.18
C GLN A 68 29.65 25.89 21.71
N LEU A 69 29.87 26.12 23.01
CA LEU A 69 29.81 27.46 23.59
C LEU A 69 31.01 28.31 23.17
N GLU A 70 32.21 27.73 23.09
CA GLU A 70 33.40 28.40 22.53
C GLU A 70 33.19 28.77 21.05
N ASP A 71 32.56 27.88 20.26
CA ASP A 71 32.19 28.14 18.87
C ASP A 71 31.11 29.23 18.75
N LEU A 72 30.06 29.21 19.60
CA LEU A 72 29.02 30.22 19.61
C LEU A 72 29.56 31.60 20.02
N THR A 73 30.37 31.66 21.07
CA THR A 73 30.99 32.92 21.53
C THR A 73 32.02 33.44 20.52
N SER A 74 32.76 32.56 19.85
CA SER A 74 33.70 32.97 18.79
C SER A 74 33.00 33.45 17.52
N ASN A 75 31.85 32.87 17.16
CA ASN A 75 31.02 33.35 16.06
C ASN A 75 30.42 34.73 16.35
N ILE A 76 30.00 34.99 17.59
CA ILE A 76 29.43 36.29 18.01
C ILE A 76 30.52 37.37 18.07
N LEU A 77 31.69 37.03 18.61
CA LEU A 77 32.79 37.98 18.76
C LEU A 77 33.61 38.17 17.48
N GLY A 78 33.48 37.26 16.49
CA GLY A 78 34.36 37.21 15.32
C GLY A 78 35.81 36.86 15.65
N MET A 79 36.07 36.33 16.85
CA MET A 79 37.42 36.03 17.36
C MET A 79 37.46 34.62 17.93
N LYS A 80 38.52 33.84 17.63
CA LYS A 80 38.71 32.51 18.22
C LYS A 80 38.99 32.63 19.71
N VAL A 81 37.99 32.36 20.54
CA VAL A 81 38.12 32.30 22.00
C VAL A 81 38.64 30.91 22.37
N THR A 82 39.97 30.76 22.43
CA THR A 82 40.59 29.55 23.00
C THR A 82 40.84 29.78 24.48
N GLY A 83 39.96 29.32 25.38
CA GLY A 83 40.12 29.76 26.77
C GLY A 83 39.25 29.19 27.88
N SER A 84 38.46 28.12 27.72
CA SER A 84 37.60 27.62 28.83
C SER A 84 38.09 26.33 29.52
N ARG A 85 39.40 26.09 29.63
CA ARG A 85 39.97 24.96 30.41
C ARG A 85 40.25 25.31 31.89
N SER A 86 39.38 26.07 32.55
CA SER A 86 39.57 26.48 33.94
C SER A 86 38.38 26.11 34.82
N GLY A 87 38.63 25.66 36.05
CA GLY A 87 37.61 25.44 37.10
C GLY A 87 36.76 26.66 37.46
N ARG A 88 37.05 27.84 36.89
CA ARG A 88 36.24 29.05 36.99
C ARG A 88 34.94 28.98 36.16
N PHE A 89 34.95 28.22 35.06
CA PHE A 89 33.75 28.01 34.27
C PHE A 89 32.71 27.14 35.00
N SER A 90 33.15 26.17 35.81
CA SER A 90 32.25 25.41 36.69
C SER A 90 31.54 26.29 37.71
N HIS A 91 32.18 27.38 38.18
CA HIS A 91 31.60 28.30 39.14
C HIS A 91 30.56 29.22 38.48
N LEU A 92 30.90 29.81 37.32
CA LEU A 92 29.94 30.54 36.47
C LEU A 92 28.73 29.67 36.14
N ARG A 93 28.96 28.40 35.77
CA ARG A 93 27.90 27.43 35.51
C ARG A 93 27.00 27.19 36.73
N GLN A 94 27.57 27.11 37.95
CA GLN A 94 26.76 26.93 39.16
C GLN A 94 25.86 28.13 39.43
N ILE A 95 26.38 29.35 39.26
CA ILE A 95 25.61 30.60 39.37
C ILE A 95 24.50 30.61 38.30
N PHE A 96 24.84 30.28 37.06
CA PHE A 96 23.90 30.26 35.94
C PHE A 96 22.80 29.20 36.13
N LEU A 97 23.12 27.99 36.61
CA LEU A 97 22.12 26.95 36.90
C LEU A 97 21.23 27.28 38.10
N ARG A 98 21.67 28.16 39.01
CA ARG A 98 20.84 28.67 40.13
C ARG A 98 19.82 29.71 39.66
N VAL A 99 20.16 30.53 38.67
CA VAL A 99 19.25 31.53 38.08
C VAL A 99 18.34 30.90 37.03
N PHE A 100 18.89 30.08 36.13
CA PHE A 100 18.17 29.39 35.07
C PHE A 100 17.79 27.97 35.51
N THR A 101 16.73 27.86 36.30
CA THR A 101 16.14 26.56 36.67
C THR A 101 15.60 25.82 35.43
N GLU A 102 15.38 24.51 35.53
CA GLU A 102 14.83 23.73 34.40
C GLU A 102 13.49 24.27 33.90
N GLU A 103 12.65 24.76 34.81
CA GLU A 103 11.34 25.35 34.53
C GLU A 103 11.45 26.67 33.75
N VAL A 104 12.32 27.58 34.22
CA VAL A 104 12.53 28.89 33.58
C VAL A 104 13.11 28.72 32.17
N VAL A 105 14.04 27.78 31.98
CA VAL A 105 14.58 27.48 30.63
C VAL A 105 13.50 26.94 29.70
N CYS A 106 12.57 26.11 30.19
CA CYS A 106 11.47 25.59 29.39
C CYS A 106 10.45 26.67 29.02
N LEU A 107 10.08 27.55 29.95
CA LEU A 107 9.19 28.68 29.68
C LEU A 107 9.80 29.65 28.68
N HIS A 108 11.09 29.93 28.84
CA HIS A 108 11.86 30.77 27.93
C HIS A 108 11.93 30.16 26.52
N ALA A 109 12.14 28.84 26.40
CA ALA A 109 12.16 28.15 25.12
C ALA A 109 10.85 28.24 24.32
N VAL A 110 9.69 28.30 24.99
CA VAL A 110 8.38 28.50 24.32
C VAL A 110 8.21 29.95 23.85
N SER A 111 8.75 30.91 24.58
CA SER A 111 8.63 32.34 24.26
C SER A 111 9.52 32.79 23.09
N VAL A 112 10.60 32.04 22.81
CA VAL A 112 11.52 32.33 21.71
C VAL A 112 10.81 32.11 20.36
N PRO A 113 10.87 33.08 19.43
CA PRO A 113 10.24 32.94 18.12
C PRO A 113 10.85 31.78 17.32
N PRO A 114 10.05 31.08 16.49
CA PRO A 114 10.57 30.08 15.58
C PRO A 114 11.50 30.72 14.54
N THR A 115 12.51 29.99 14.10
CA THR A 115 13.44 30.48 13.07
C THR A 115 12.77 30.51 11.70
N SER A 116 12.73 31.68 11.09
CA SER A 116 12.22 31.88 9.72
C SER A 116 13.17 31.27 8.69
N ASN A 117 12.63 30.63 7.65
CA ASN A 117 13.40 30.07 6.52
C ASN A 117 14.56 29.16 6.96
N LEU A 118 14.26 28.21 7.86
CA LEU A 118 15.25 27.24 8.32
C LEU A 118 15.74 26.40 7.12
N SER A 119 17.06 26.45 6.87
CA SER A 119 17.75 25.69 5.83
C SER A 119 18.99 25.01 6.40
N ALA A 120 19.45 23.93 5.76
CA ALA A 120 20.70 23.26 6.12
C ALA A 120 21.97 24.11 5.91
N SER A 121 21.88 25.27 5.26
CA SER A 121 22.98 26.24 5.12
C SER A 121 23.23 27.10 6.36
N LEU A 122 22.32 27.10 7.34
CA LEU A 122 22.52 27.81 8.59
C LEU A 122 23.45 27.00 9.49
N SER A 123 24.69 27.45 9.65
CA SER A 123 25.76 26.74 10.36
C SER A 123 25.87 27.09 11.86
N SER A 124 24.94 27.89 12.40
CA SER A 124 24.91 28.24 13.82
C SER A 124 24.05 27.25 14.63
N TYR A 125 24.33 27.12 15.93
CA TYR A 125 23.45 26.39 16.82
C TYR A 125 22.13 27.19 16.95
N LEU A 126 21.03 26.62 16.46
CA LEU A 126 19.72 27.26 16.37
C LEU A 126 18.79 26.84 17.54
N PRO A 127 17.74 27.62 17.84
CA PRO A 127 16.69 27.27 18.81
C PRO A 127 16.09 25.87 18.60
N VAL A 128 16.05 25.37 17.37
CA VAL A 128 15.61 24.00 17.02
C VAL A 128 16.45 22.93 17.72
N HIS A 129 17.76 23.14 17.86
CA HIS A 129 18.63 22.20 18.58
C HIS A 129 18.35 22.22 20.08
N CYS A 130 18.08 23.40 20.64
CA CYS A 130 17.66 23.57 22.02
C CYS A 130 16.36 22.83 22.32
N VAL A 131 15.33 23.05 21.49
CA VAL A 131 14.02 22.41 21.66
C VAL A 131 14.12 20.89 21.50
N HIS A 132 14.88 20.40 20.50
CA HIS A 132 15.19 18.97 20.38
C HIS A 132 15.84 18.44 21.67
N GLN A 133 16.86 19.11 22.18
CA GLN A 133 17.57 18.64 23.37
C GLN A 133 16.71 18.65 24.64
N LEU A 134 15.84 19.65 24.80
CA LEU A 134 14.87 19.71 25.89
C LEU A 134 13.81 18.59 25.77
N LEU A 135 13.37 18.26 24.55
CA LEU A 135 12.49 17.12 24.29
C LEU A 135 13.16 15.78 24.61
N LYS A 136 14.42 15.59 24.18
CA LYS A 136 15.25 14.41 24.49
C LYS A 136 15.39 14.16 25.99
N THR A 137 15.64 15.22 26.75
CA THR A 137 15.79 15.19 28.22
C THR A 137 14.44 15.10 28.95
N LYS A 138 13.31 15.12 28.23
CA LYS A 138 11.93 15.08 28.73
C LYS A 138 11.61 16.20 29.71
N THR A 139 12.31 17.33 29.64
CA THR A 139 12.18 18.46 30.59
C THR A 139 10.85 19.18 30.45
N PHE A 140 10.36 19.40 29.22
CA PHE A 140 9.03 19.96 28.98
C PHE A 140 7.90 19.18 29.67
N ARG A 141 7.99 17.84 29.66
CA ARG A 141 7.02 16.98 30.33
C ARG A 141 7.13 17.05 31.86
N LYS A 142 8.35 17.13 32.41
CA LYS A 142 8.56 17.26 33.86
C LYS A 142 7.90 18.53 34.42
N HIS A 143 7.90 19.60 33.63
CA HIS A 143 7.36 20.91 34.01
C HIS A 143 5.98 21.22 33.41
N SER A 144 5.33 20.27 32.73
CA SER A 144 3.99 20.43 32.13
C SER A 144 3.82 21.62 31.16
N ILE A 145 4.85 21.92 30.35
CA ILE A 145 4.84 23.05 29.40
C ILE A 145 4.58 22.57 27.96
N SER A 146 3.57 23.15 27.29
CA SER A 146 3.22 22.80 25.91
C SER A 146 4.09 23.49 24.86
N ILE A 147 4.76 22.70 24.02
CA ILE A 147 5.62 23.17 22.89
C ILE A 147 4.93 23.03 21.51
N THR A 148 3.66 22.61 21.49
CA THR A 148 2.93 22.20 20.28
C THR A 148 2.81 23.32 19.25
N ASP A 149 2.38 24.50 19.70
CA ASP A 149 2.22 25.69 18.86
C ASP A 149 3.57 26.19 18.32
N TRP A 150 4.64 26.12 19.13
CA TRP A 150 5.99 26.45 18.68
C TRP A 150 6.47 25.51 17.56
N VAL A 151 6.30 24.19 17.74
CA VAL A 151 6.68 23.20 16.72
C VAL A 151 5.85 23.39 15.45
N TYR A 152 4.54 23.64 15.57
CA TYR A 152 3.68 23.90 14.42
C TYR A 152 4.15 25.12 13.62
N ARG A 153 4.39 26.26 14.29
CA ARG A 153 4.89 27.48 13.62
C ARG A 153 6.27 27.29 13.00
N GLN A 154 7.16 26.52 13.63
CA GLN A 154 8.47 26.19 13.06
C GLN A 154 8.35 25.35 11.78
N LEU A 155 7.39 24.41 11.74
CA LEU A 155 7.14 23.59 10.56
C LEU A 155 6.58 24.39 9.39
N LEU A 156 5.89 25.51 9.63
CA LEU A 156 5.37 26.39 8.57
C LEU A 156 6.44 27.24 7.89
N HIS A 157 7.59 27.49 8.55
CA HIS A 157 8.66 28.37 8.06
C HIS A 157 9.93 27.59 7.66
N LEU A 158 9.76 26.55 6.85
CA LEU A 158 10.87 25.73 6.36
C LEU A 158 11.29 26.14 4.94
N SER A 159 12.59 26.04 4.66
CA SER A 159 13.14 26.26 3.32
C SER A 159 13.96 25.05 2.86
N GLU A 160 14.13 24.90 1.54
CA GLU A 160 14.98 23.88 0.94
C GLU A 160 16.44 24.38 0.94
N PRO A 161 17.46 23.60 1.32
CA PRO A 161 17.48 22.20 1.79
C PRO A 161 17.03 22.00 3.25
N LEU A 162 16.44 20.84 3.54
CA LEU A 162 15.88 20.52 4.85
C LEU A 162 16.97 20.36 5.93
N HIS A 163 16.77 20.99 7.09
CA HIS A 163 17.69 20.90 8.20
C HIS A 163 17.67 19.50 8.88
N PRO A 164 18.83 18.84 9.10
CA PRO A 164 18.91 17.43 9.50
C PRO A 164 18.37 17.12 10.90
N THR A 165 18.22 18.13 11.77
CA THR A 165 17.68 17.94 13.13
C THR A 165 16.16 17.96 13.21
N LEU A 166 15.45 18.29 12.14
CA LEU A 166 13.98 18.32 12.15
C LEU A 166 13.34 16.92 12.24
N PRO A 167 13.77 15.90 11.45
CA PRO A 167 13.22 14.55 11.61
C PRO A 167 13.38 13.97 13.03
N PRO A 168 14.56 14.00 13.69
CA PRO A 168 14.69 13.47 15.05
C PRO A 168 13.90 14.29 16.08
N LEU A 169 13.78 15.62 15.91
CA LEU A 169 12.91 16.45 16.75
C LEU A 169 11.46 15.98 16.70
N LEU A 170 10.93 15.67 15.52
CA LEU A 170 9.56 15.15 15.40
C LEU A 170 9.40 13.77 16.02
N VAL A 171 10.40 12.90 15.92
CA VAL A 171 10.40 11.59 16.59
C VAL A 171 10.30 11.76 18.10
N GLU A 172 11.12 12.62 18.69
CA GLU A 172 11.08 12.87 20.13
C GLU A 172 9.80 13.57 20.58
N PHE A 173 9.25 14.48 19.76
CA PHE A 173 7.97 15.14 19.99
C PHE A 173 6.79 14.16 19.95
N VAL A 174 6.72 13.27 18.95
CA VAL A 174 5.67 12.25 18.86
C VAL A 174 5.77 11.27 20.04
N ASN A 175 6.98 10.88 20.42
CA ASN A 175 7.21 10.05 21.60
C ASN A 175 6.81 10.78 22.91
N SER A 176 6.97 12.10 22.98
CA SER A 176 6.53 12.91 24.13
C SER A 176 5.02 13.14 24.17
N ILE A 177 4.29 12.88 23.09
CA ILE A 177 2.82 12.81 23.08
C ILE A 177 2.36 11.41 23.52
N LEU A 178 2.94 10.35 22.95
CA LEU A 178 2.39 8.98 23.05
C LEU A 178 2.99 8.11 24.15
N LEU A 179 4.29 8.23 24.48
CA LEU A 179 4.94 7.35 25.46
C LEU A 179 5.01 8.02 26.84
N PRO A 180 4.34 7.53 27.89
CA PRO A 180 4.48 8.05 29.25
C PRO A 180 5.84 7.66 29.88
N SER A 181 6.42 8.55 30.71
CA SER A 181 7.62 8.24 31.49
C SER A 181 7.31 7.30 32.67
N SER A 182 8.22 6.36 32.95
CA SER A 182 8.18 5.41 34.07
C SER A 182 8.68 5.99 35.41
N THR A 183 8.82 7.30 35.54
CA THR A 183 9.43 7.89 36.73
C THR A 183 8.38 8.06 37.84
N HIS A 184 8.47 7.19 38.85
CA HIS A 184 8.05 7.48 40.22
C HIS A 184 8.69 8.80 40.69
N GLY A 185 8.07 9.93 40.39
CA GLY A 185 8.45 11.24 40.89
C GLY A 185 7.26 11.81 41.62
N ARG A 186 7.36 11.92 42.95
CA ARG A 186 6.38 12.57 43.82
C ARG A 186 5.91 13.88 43.16
N ALA A 187 4.60 13.99 42.91
CA ALA A 187 3.98 15.27 42.65
C ALA A 187 4.24 16.15 43.88
N PHE A 188 5.13 17.15 43.72
CA PHE A 188 5.22 18.24 44.67
C PHE A 188 3.94 19.06 44.52
N THR A 189 3.07 18.99 45.52
CA THR A 189 1.99 19.96 45.69
C THR A 189 2.61 21.31 46.09
N PRO A 190 2.41 22.40 45.34
CA PRO A 190 2.74 23.72 45.86
C PRO A 190 1.71 24.04 46.95
N VAL A 191 2.18 24.25 48.18
CA VAL A 191 1.37 24.79 49.27
C VAL A 191 1.15 26.27 48.96
N GLY A 192 -0.09 26.63 48.64
CA GLY A 192 -0.56 28.02 48.61
C GLY A 192 -0.87 28.57 47.21
N SER A 193 -2.06 28.27 46.69
CA SER A 193 -2.88 29.22 45.91
C SER A 193 -4.25 28.61 45.61
N VAL A 194 -5.19 29.51 45.37
CA VAL A 194 -6.62 29.38 45.62
C VAL A 194 -7.35 28.69 44.47
N GLN A 195 -8.31 27.84 44.84
CA GLN A 195 -9.45 27.30 44.06
C GLN A 195 -9.42 27.41 42.52
N GLY A 196 -9.38 26.25 41.87
CA GLY A 196 -9.96 26.02 40.54
C GLY A 196 -8.95 25.58 39.48
N GLN A 197 -9.20 24.40 38.92
CA GLN A 197 -8.53 23.80 37.75
C GLN A 197 -7.22 23.05 38.04
N SER A 198 -7.37 21.80 38.46
CA SER A 198 -6.40 20.74 38.20
C SER A 198 -6.31 20.51 36.69
N SER A 199 -5.55 21.35 35.98
CA SER A 199 -5.34 21.25 34.54
C SER A 199 -4.53 19.98 34.21
N SER A 200 -5.24 18.99 33.69
CA SER A 200 -4.82 17.91 32.79
C SER A 200 -3.30 17.69 32.63
N LEU A 201 -2.83 16.51 33.06
CA LEU A 201 -1.48 15.97 32.87
C LEU A 201 -1.10 15.65 31.39
N VAL A 202 -1.74 16.30 30.41
CA VAL A 202 -1.41 16.19 28.98
C VAL A 202 -0.62 17.43 28.56
N CYS A 203 0.70 17.32 28.57
CA CYS A 203 1.61 18.41 28.27
C CYS A 203 1.58 18.84 26.78
N HIS A 204 1.28 17.92 25.86
CA HIS A 204 1.26 18.17 24.42
C HIS A 204 0.02 17.57 23.79
N THR A 205 -0.72 18.39 23.04
CA THR A 205 -1.84 17.96 22.18
C THR A 205 -1.34 17.64 20.78
N PRO A 206 -1.83 16.58 20.12
CA PRO A 206 -1.58 16.37 18.70
C PRO A 206 -2.16 17.54 17.88
N PHE A 207 -1.63 17.77 16.68
CA PHE A 207 -2.15 18.82 15.78
C PHE A 207 -3.60 18.54 15.40
N SER A 208 -4.40 19.59 15.26
CA SER A 208 -5.80 19.42 14.85
C SER A 208 -5.90 18.99 13.38
N ALA A 209 -6.96 18.26 13.04
CA ALA A 209 -7.21 17.84 11.67
C ALA A 209 -7.28 19.04 10.70
N GLU A 210 -7.83 20.17 11.16
CA GLU A 210 -7.91 21.39 10.39
C GLU A 210 -6.55 22.07 10.21
N GLU A 211 -5.71 22.12 11.25
CA GLU A 211 -4.33 22.64 11.16
C GLU A 211 -3.49 21.89 10.13
N ILE A 212 -3.65 20.58 10.05
CA ILE A 212 -2.96 19.73 9.07
C ILE A 212 -3.48 20.04 7.66
N LEU A 213 -4.80 20.09 7.48
CA LEU A 213 -5.41 20.30 6.17
C LEU A 213 -5.20 21.73 5.62
N ARG A 214 -5.10 22.73 6.49
CA ARG A 214 -4.79 24.12 6.09
C ARG A 214 -3.49 24.24 5.30
N VAL A 215 -2.49 23.39 5.56
CA VAL A 215 -1.20 23.42 4.86
C VAL A 215 -1.28 22.85 3.43
N TYR A 216 -2.32 22.09 3.13
CA TYR A 216 -2.55 21.49 1.81
C TYR A 216 -3.68 22.16 1.03
N ARG A 217 -4.45 23.08 1.65
CA ARG A 217 -5.48 23.86 0.95
C ARG A 217 -4.85 25.05 0.24
N HIS A 218 -4.99 25.10 -1.07
CA HIS A 218 -4.78 26.29 -1.88
C HIS A 218 -6.09 27.12 -1.87
N ASP A 219 -6.49 27.68 -0.73
CA ASP A 219 -7.63 28.60 -0.69
C ASP A 219 -7.14 30.04 -0.92
N ASP A 220 -7.59 30.65 -2.02
CA ASP A 220 -7.30 32.03 -2.47
C ASP A 220 -7.83 33.14 -1.51
N GLN A 221 -8.41 32.80 -0.36
CA GLN A 221 -9.19 33.74 0.47
C GLN A 221 -8.49 34.21 1.76
N LEU A 222 -7.29 33.72 2.08
CA LEU A 222 -6.52 34.20 3.25
C LEU A 222 -5.08 34.56 2.84
N PRO A 223 -4.55 35.73 3.21
CA PRO A 223 -3.22 36.21 2.83
C PRO A 223 -2.14 35.57 3.72
N LEU A 224 -2.07 34.24 3.75
CA LEU A 224 -0.92 33.52 4.28
C LEU A 224 -0.10 33.05 3.08
N THR A 225 1.16 33.44 3.03
CA THR A 225 2.15 32.97 2.05
C THR A 225 2.01 31.46 1.82
N PRO A 226 2.04 30.98 0.57
CA PRO A 226 1.92 29.55 0.28
C PRO A 226 2.95 28.78 1.11
N CYS A 227 2.49 27.84 1.94
CA CYS A 227 3.37 27.02 2.75
C CYS A 227 4.37 26.30 1.83
N SER A 228 5.64 26.28 2.21
CA SER A 228 6.66 25.65 1.39
C SER A 228 6.42 24.15 1.26
N LEU A 229 6.91 23.56 0.17
CA LEU A 229 6.79 22.12 -0.07
C LEU A 229 7.56 21.30 0.99
N ALA A 230 8.62 21.87 1.55
CA ALA A 230 9.31 21.31 2.72
C ALA A 230 8.37 21.20 3.94
N SER A 231 7.55 22.22 4.21
CA SER A 231 6.52 22.19 5.27
C SER A 231 5.47 21.11 5.02
N GLN A 232 4.97 20.99 3.78
CA GLN A 232 4.02 19.95 3.39
C GLN A 232 4.59 18.54 3.57
N LEU A 233 5.86 18.31 3.24
CA LEU A 233 6.54 17.03 3.44
C LEU A 233 6.75 16.69 4.91
N MET A 234 7.10 17.68 5.73
CA MET A 234 7.34 17.47 7.15
C MET A 234 6.06 17.18 7.94
N ILE A 235 4.95 17.83 7.57
CA ILE A 235 3.65 17.54 8.17
C ILE A 235 3.17 16.15 7.76
N LEU A 236 3.38 15.74 6.50
CA LEU A 236 3.09 14.37 6.06
C LEU A 236 3.91 13.35 6.87
N TYR A 237 5.21 13.60 7.04
CA TYR A 237 6.07 12.75 7.86
C TYR A 237 5.57 12.66 9.30
N TYR A 238 5.17 13.77 9.92
CA TYR A 238 4.58 13.79 11.26
C TYR A 238 3.32 12.93 11.36
N VAL A 239 2.36 13.07 10.42
CA VAL A 239 1.10 12.32 10.45
C VAL A 239 1.35 10.81 10.36
N LEU A 240 2.22 10.39 9.44
CA LEU A 240 2.58 8.97 9.28
C LEU A 240 3.36 8.43 10.48
N LEU A 241 4.31 9.22 11.00
CA LEU A 241 5.09 8.85 12.18
C LEU A 241 4.20 8.72 13.43
N TYR A 242 3.22 9.61 13.59
CA TYR A 242 2.24 9.53 14.68
C TYR A 242 1.42 8.25 14.58
N GLN A 243 0.98 7.86 13.38
CA GLN A 243 0.28 6.58 13.18
C GLN A 243 1.16 5.37 13.49
N ASP A 244 2.40 5.34 13.02
CA ASP A 244 3.33 4.24 13.25
C ASP A 244 3.61 4.02 14.74
N THR A 245 3.92 5.12 15.44
CA THR A 245 4.21 5.12 16.87
C THR A 245 2.96 4.82 17.70
N TYR A 246 1.78 5.28 17.27
CA TYR A 246 0.51 4.93 17.89
C TYR A 246 0.24 3.43 17.80
N ASN A 247 0.34 2.87 16.59
CA ASN A 247 0.10 1.45 16.33
C ASN A 247 1.11 0.55 17.07
N SER A 248 2.38 0.95 17.10
CA SER A 248 3.44 0.22 17.81
C SER A 248 3.22 0.20 19.34
N ASN A 249 2.72 1.29 19.92
CA ASN A 249 2.54 1.43 21.38
C ASN A 249 1.10 1.17 21.85
N LEU A 250 0.22 0.68 20.97
CA LEU A 250 -1.21 0.53 21.22
C LEU A 250 -1.51 -0.32 22.46
N LYS A 251 -0.72 -1.38 22.72
CA LYS A 251 -0.83 -2.22 23.94
C LYS A 251 -0.66 -1.40 25.23
N THR A 252 0.37 -0.57 25.29
CA THR A 252 0.72 0.23 26.46
C THR A 252 -0.28 1.36 26.69
N LEU A 253 -0.79 1.95 25.61
CA LEU A 253 -1.82 2.99 25.65
C LEU A 253 -3.15 2.44 26.19
N LEU A 254 -3.57 1.26 25.72
CA LEU A 254 -4.82 0.63 26.16
C LEU A 254 -4.76 0.19 27.64
N PHE A 255 -3.66 -0.41 28.09
CA PHE A 255 -3.49 -0.81 29.49
C PHE A 255 -3.63 0.36 30.48
N LYS A 256 -3.24 1.57 30.06
CA LYS A 256 -3.39 2.78 30.89
C LYS A 256 -4.79 3.35 30.86
N SER A 257 -5.51 3.23 29.74
CA SER A 257 -6.91 3.66 29.65
C SER A 257 -7.85 2.78 30.49
N THR A 258 -7.51 1.50 30.72
CA THR A 258 -8.34 0.57 31.51
C THR A 258 -8.09 0.66 33.01
N ASN A 259 -6.90 1.10 33.42
CA ASN A 259 -6.58 1.35 34.82
C ASN A 259 -7.15 2.71 35.24
N LYS A 260 -8.29 2.68 35.93
CA LYS A 260 -9.08 3.83 36.46
C LYS A 260 -8.33 4.78 37.42
N THR A 261 -7.01 4.85 37.41
CA THR A 261 -6.22 5.73 38.28
C THR A 261 -6.08 7.17 37.76
N SER A 262 -6.63 7.51 36.59
CA SER A 262 -6.81 8.92 36.19
C SER A 262 -8.04 9.11 35.27
N PRO A 263 -9.19 9.57 35.80
CA PRO A 263 -10.42 9.77 35.01
C PRO A 263 -10.37 10.98 34.06
N ASN A 264 -9.28 11.76 34.03
CA ASN A 264 -9.19 13.02 33.29
C ASN A 264 -8.22 12.98 32.08
N GLN A 265 -7.62 11.84 31.74
CA GLN A 265 -6.78 11.73 30.54
C GLN A 265 -7.57 11.07 29.41
N THR A 266 -8.03 11.86 28.44
CA THR A 266 -8.54 11.30 27.18
C THR A 266 -7.40 10.52 26.51
N PRO A 267 -7.57 9.22 26.21
CA PRO A 267 -6.53 8.47 25.53
C PRO A 267 -6.22 9.14 24.18
N PRO A 268 -4.94 9.18 23.75
CA PRO A 268 -4.59 9.71 22.44
C PRO A 268 -5.38 8.95 21.37
N ARG A 269 -6.02 9.69 20.45
CA ARG A 269 -6.82 9.12 19.37
C ARG A 269 -5.98 9.01 18.09
N PRO A 270 -6.20 7.97 17.27
CA PRO A 270 -5.61 7.92 15.95
C PRO A 270 -6.23 9.00 15.06
N TYR A 271 -5.47 9.48 14.07
CA TYR A 271 -6.02 10.36 13.06
C TYR A 271 -7.09 9.64 12.23
N SER A 272 -8.14 10.38 11.85
CA SER A 272 -9.17 9.84 10.97
C SER A 272 -8.57 9.52 9.58
N PRO A 273 -8.92 8.38 8.97
CA PRO A 273 -8.45 8.03 7.62
C PRO A 273 -8.90 9.05 6.56
N ALA A 274 -9.94 9.86 6.85
CA ALA A 274 -10.40 10.93 5.99
C ALA A 274 -9.37 12.06 5.81
N ILE A 275 -8.49 12.28 6.79
CA ILE A 275 -7.43 13.29 6.72
C ILE A 275 -6.38 12.84 5.71
N LEU A 276 -5.90 11.60 5.87
CA LEU A 276 -4.95 11.03 4.93
C LEU A 276 -5.50 11.06 3.51
N ALA A 277 -6.78 10.73 3.29
CA ALA A 277 -7.40 10.73 1.97
C ALA A 277 -7.28 12.07 1.21
N GLN A 278 -7.27 13.20 1.93
CA GLN A 278 -7.18 14.54 1.34
C GLN A 278 -5.75 14.97 1.00
N ILE A 279 -4.73 14.33 1.59
CA ILE A 279 -3.33 14.69 1.39
C ILE A 279 -2.79 14.05 0.10
N PRO A 280 -2.10 14.79 -0.80
CA PRO A 280 -1.52 14.24 -2.04
C PRO A 280 -0.19 13.50 -1.79
N VAL A 281 -0.22 12.40 -1.03
CA VAL A 281 0.97 11.66 -0.57
C VAL A 281 1.91 11.26 -1.72
N LYS A 282 1.38 10.72 -2.82
CA LYS A 282 2.19 10.23 -3.95
C LYS A 282 2.92 11.36 -4.68
N GLN A 283 2.26 12.50 -4.89
CA GLN A 283 2.89 13.69 -5.48
C GLN A 283 4.03 14.21 -4.61
N LEU A 284 3.82 14.28 -3.30
CA LEU A 284 4.84 14.72 -2.35
C LEU A 284 6.06 13.79 -2.35
N LEU A 285 5.83 12.46 -2.36
CA LEU A 285 6.89 11.47 -2.49
C LEU A 285 7.68 11.61 -3.79
N LEU A 286 7.00 11.79 -4.94
CA LEU A 286 7.66 11.96 -6.23
C LEU A 286 8.54 13.22 -6.25
N TYR A 287 8.06 14.33 -5.68
CA TYR A 287 8.85 15.55 -5.57
C TYR A 287 10.09 15.35 -4.68
N ALA A 288 9.92 14.72 -3.52
CA ALA A 288 11.03 14.43 -2.62
C ALA A 288 12.06 13.47 -3.26
N GLY A 289 11.61 12.55 -4.12
CA GLY A 289 12.47 11.66 -4.90
C GLY A 289 13.26 12.40 -5.99
N GLN A 290 12.62 13.31 -6.72
CA GLN A 290 13.28 14.15 -7.74
C GLN A 290 14.33 15.08 -7.11
N ASN A 291 14.06 15.60 -5.91
CA ASN A 291 14.94 16.52 -5.19
C ASN A 291 15.76 15.82 -4.08
N HIS A 292 16.37 14.67 -4.38
CA HIS A 292 17.05 13.84 -3.39
C HIS A 292 18.13 14.57 -2.57
N ALA A 293 18.87 15.51 -3.19
CA ALA A 293 19.91 16.28 -2.51
C ALA A 293 19.39 17.14 -1.34
N HIS A 294 18.16 17.66 -1.45
CA HIS A 294 17.57 18.55 -0.46
C HIS A 294 16.84 17.82 0.67
N TYR A 295 16.47 16.54 0.46
CA TYR A 295 15.63 15.75 1.38
C TYR A 295 16.24 14.39 1.78
N SER A 296 17.55 14.21 1.60
CA SER A 296 18.25 12.94 1.84
C SER A 296 17.99 12.33 3.23
N ALA A 297 17.89 13.16 4.27
CA ALA A 297 17.62 12.71 5.64
C ALA A 297 16.15 12.28 5.89
N LEU A 298 15.20 12.82 5.12
CA LEU A 298 13.76 12.59 5.30
C LEU A 298 13.24 11.46 4.41
N TYR A 299 13.67 11.42 3.15
CA TYR A 299 13.09 10.57 2.11
C TYR A 299 13.07 9.07 2.45
N PRO A 300 14.16 8.45 2.95
CA PRO A 300 14.13 7.02 3.27
C PRO A 300 13.14 6.67 4.38
N SER A 301 13.06 7.53 5.40
CA SER A 301 12.13 7.35 6.52
C SER A 301 10.68 7.55 6.08
N LEU A 302 10.43 8.54 5.21
CA LEU A 302 9.12 8.81 4.64
C LEU A 302 8.66 7.65 3.75
N LEU A 303 9.52 7.18 2.85
CA LEU A 303 9.22 6.06 1.96
C LEU A 303 8.88 4.78 2.75
N ARG A 304 9.67 4.47 3.79
CA ARG A 304 9.40 3.35 4.69
C ARG A 304 8.02 3.47 5.33
N LEU A 305 7.69 4.63 5.90
CA LEU A 305 6.40 4.86 6.55
C LEU A 305 5.22 4.80 5.55
N THR A 306 5.42 5.27 4.32
CA THR A 306 4.40 5.15 3.28
C THR A 306 4.20 3.71 2.82
N ALA A 307 5.27 2.92 2.73
CA ALA A 307 5.17 1.51 2.37
C ALA A 307 4.48 0.67 3.47
N THR A 308 4.64 1.03 4.75
CA THR A 308 3.98 0.33 5.87
C THR A 308 2.51 0.71 6.00
N HIS A 309 2.16 2.00 5.94
CA HIS A 309 0.79 2.46 6.18
C HIS A 309 -0.07 2.57 4.92
N LEU A 310 0.52 2.76 3.75
CA LEU A 310 -0.17 2.98 2.48
C LEU A 310 0.43 2.12 1.36
N PRO A 311 0.49 0.78 1.51
CA PRO A 311 1.10 -0.10 0.50
C PRO A 311 0.41 0.00 -0.86
N GLN A 312 -0.88 0.34 -0.88
CA GLN A 312 -1.66 0.64 -2.09
C GLN A 312 -1.04 1.74 -2.98
N LEU A 313 -0.25 2.67 -2.42
CA LEU A 313 0.41 3.75 -3.18
C LEU A 313 1.80 3.35 -3.71
N CYS A 314 2.36 2.25 -3.21
CA CYS A 314 3.71 1.78 -3.49
C CYS A 314 3.73 0.58 -4.47
N LEU A 315 2.71 0.46 -5.32
CA LEU A 315 2.66 -0.58 -6.35
C LEU A 315 3.76 -0.33 -7.40
N VAL A 316 4.60 -1.33 -7.66
CA VAL A 316 5.80 -1.19 -8.51
C VAL A 316 5.44 -0.75 -9.94
N GLU A 317 4.39 -1.32 -10.53
CA GLU A 317 3.96 -1.00 -11.90
C GLU A 317 3.60 0.48 -12.08
N ASP A 318 3.02 1.08 -11.04
CA ASP A 318 2.61 2.48 -11.06
C ASP A 318 3.83 3.42 -11.03
N TRP A 319 4.92 3.02 -10.37
CA TRP A 319 6.14 3.81 -10.28
C TRP A 319 6.97 3.69 -11.55
N LEU A 320 7.10 2.48 -12.10
CA LEU A 320 7.78 2.22 -13.38
C LEU A 320 7.16 3.02 -14.54
N LYS A 321 5.82 3.05 -14.61
CA LYS A 321 5.11 3.88 -15.60
C LYS A 321 5.42 5.37 -15.42
N GLY A 322 5.69 5.84 -14.20
CA GLY A 322 6.09 7.21 -13.94
C GLY A 322 7.40 7.60 -14.62
N GLU A 323 8.39 6.71 -14.58
CA GLU A 323 9.69 6.90 -15.24
C GLU A 323 9.55 6.91 -16.76
N GLU A 324 8.80 5.95 -17.32
CA GLU A 324 8.53 5.88 -18.77
C GLU A 324 7.86 7.15 -19.31
N HIS A 325 6.94 7.75 -18.55
CA HIS A 325 6.27 8.98 -18.96
C HIS A 325 7.18 10.21 -18.86
N SER A 326 8.10 10.25 -17.89
CA SER A 326 9.11 11.32 -17.77
C SER A 326 10.01 11.34 -19.01
N ASP A 327 10.46 10.17 -19.47
CA ASP A 327 11.35 10.04 -20.63
C ASP A 327 10.65 10.39 -21.95
N ARG A 328 9.37 10.00 -22.08
CA ARG A 328 8.55 10.31 -23.27
C ARG A 328 8.20 11.79 -23.40
N VAL A 329 7.91 12.49 -22.30
CA VAL A 329 7.62 13.94 -22.32
C VAL A 329 8.83 14.74 -22.81
N ASN A 330 10.04 14.26 -22.52
CA ASN A 330 11.27 14.91 -22.98
C ASN A 330 11.57 14.69 -24.48
N HIS A 331 11.07 13.60 -25.08
CA HIS A 331 11.29 13.28 -26.51
C HIS A 331 10.12 13.66 -27.44
N PHE A 332 8.89 13.77 -26.93
CA PHE A 332 7.68 14.11 -27.72
C PHE A 332 7.11 15.50 -27.41
N LEU A 333 7.97 16.51 -27.26
CA LEU A 333 7.53 17.87 -27.56
C LEU A 333 7.73 18.11 -29.05
N PRO A 334 6.71 17.85 -29.90
CA PRO A 334 6.14 18.98 -30.65
C PRO A 334 4.67 18.82 -31.16
N LEU A 335 4.04 19.95 -31.54
CA LEU A 335 3.02 20.13 -32.62
C LEU A 335 1.56 20.55 -32.30
N LEU A 336 0.96 20.29 -31.13
CA LEU A 336 -0.42 20.74 -30.83
C LEU A 336 -0.49 21.57 -29.55
N ARG A 337 0.00 22.81 -29.63
CA ARG A 337 -0.22 23.82 -28.59
C ARG A 337 -1.60 24.44 -28.77
N LEU A 338 -2.57 23.96 -27.99
CA LEU A 338 -3.74 24.79 -27.70
C LEU A 338 -3.28 25.96 -26.80
N PRO A 339 -3.76 27.19 -27.02
CA PRO A 339 -3.43 28.31 -26.15
C PRO A 339 -3.94 28.04 -24.72
N ARG A 340 -3.03 28.06 -23.73
CA ARG A 340 -3.30 27.80 -22.30
C ARG A 340 -4.41 28.67 -21.70
N SER A 341 -4.73 29.80 -22.34
CA SER A 341 -5.74 30.76 -21.89
C SER A 341 -7.20 30.38 -22.22
N GLN A 342 -7.45 29.30 -22.97
CA GLN A 342 -8.82 28.90 -23.38
C GLN A 342 -9.29 27.56 -22.79
N LEU A 343 -8.42 26.80 -22.13
CA LEU A 343 -8.78 25.49 -21.58
C LEU A 343 -9.17 25.62 -20.09
N THR A 344 -10.46 25.79 -19.82
CA THR A 344 -11.01 25.67 -18.46
C THR A 344 -11.52 24.25 -18.22
N PRO A 345 -11.60 23.78 -16.97
CA PRO A 345 -12.14 22.45 -16.66
C PRO A 345 -13.57 22.26 -17.20
N ALA A 346 -14.38 23.33 -17.22
CA ALA A 346 -15.72 23.32 -17.81
C ALA A 346 -15.70 23.12 -19.33
N VAL A 347 -14.76 23.75 -20.05
CA VAL A 347 -14.61 23.54 -21.50
C VAL A 347 -14.18 22.10 -21.79
N ALA A 348 -13.27 21.54 -20.98
CA ALA A 348 -12.88 20.13 -21.12
C ALA A 348 -14.07 19.18 -20.93
N GLU A 349 -14.92 19.43 -19.93
CA GLU A 349 -16.14 18.64 -19.70
C GLU A 349 -17.12 18.73 -20.88
N THR A 350 -17.35 19.93 -21.44
CA THR A 350 -18.24 20.07 -22.60
C THR A 350 -17.72 19.34 -23.85
N VAL A 351 -16.42 19.42 -24.14
CA VAL A 351 -15.82 18.74 -25.29
C VAL A 351 -15.85 17.22 -25.12
N LEU A 352 -15.56 16.73 -23.91
CA LEU A 352 -15.57 15.30 -23.63
C LEU A 352 -17.00 14.73 -23.52
N SER A 353 -18.00 15.53 -23.16
CA SER A 353 -19.42 15.12 -23.20
C SER A 353 -19.92 14.86 -24.63
N GLN A 354 -19.28 15.47 -25.63
CA GLN A 354 -19.60 15.34 -27.05
C GLN A 354 -18.77 14.25 -27.76
N LEU A 355 -18.22 13.29 -27.00
CA LEU A 355 -17.30 12.25 -27.49
C LEU A 355 -17.85 11.46 -28.69
N GLU A 356 -19.13 11.08 -28.63
CA GLU A 356 -19.80 10.30 -29.68
C GLU A 356 -19.95 11.09 -30.98
N SER A 357 -20.11 12.41 -30.89
CA SER A 357 -20.35 13.30 -32.03
C SER A 357 -19.06 13.82 -32.68
N SER A 358 -17.97 13.97 -31.92
CA SER A 358 -16.72 14.55 -32.42
C SER A 358 -15.45 13.95 -31.78
N PRO A 359 -15.06 12.70 -32.12
CA PRO A 359 -13.92 12.03 -31.53
C PRO A 359 -12.58 12.72 -31.79
N SER A 360 -12.44 13.47 -32.89
CA SER A 360 -11.23 14.20 -33.24
C SER A 360 -10.90 15.35 -32.26
N ARG A 361 -11.90 16.10 -31.81
CA ARG A 361 -11.73 17.19 -30.84
C ARG A 361 -11.33 16.66 -29.47
N ALA A 362 -11.97 15.56 -29.05
CA ALA A 362 -11.60 14.86 -27.82
C ALA A 362 -10.18 14.32 -27.88
N LEU A 363 -9.74 13.75 -29.01
CA LEU A 363 -8.35 13.28 -29.19
C LEU A 363 -7.32 14.41 -29.04
N VAL A 364 -7.57 15.57 -29.68
CA VAL A 364 -6.66 16.72 -29.56
C VAL A 364 -6.59 17.19 -28.11
N LEU A 365 -7.73 17.28 -27.42
CA LEU A 365 -7.78 17.66 -26.01
C LEU A 365 -7.04 16.65 -25.11
N LEU A 366 -7.29 15.36 -25.26
CA LEU A 366 -6.61 14.30 -24.51
C LEU A 366 -5.09 14.32 -24.76
N SER A 367 -4.66 14.47 -26.02
CA SER A 367 -3.23 14.57 -26.36
C SER A 367 -2.57 15.80 -25.73
N HIS A 368 -3.28 16.93 -25.68
CA HIS A 368 -2.80 18.14 -25.04
C HIS A 368 -2.71 17.98 -23.52
N LEU A 369 -3.74 17.42 -22.87
CA LEU A 369 -3.71 17.13 -21.44
C LEU A 369 -2.57 16.16 -21.08
N THR A 370 -2.33 15.14 -21.89
CA THR A 370 -1.20 14.21 -21.69
C THR A 370 0.16 14.92 -21.78
N SER A 371 0.26 16.03 -22.53
CA SER A 371 1.49 16.85 -22.62
C SER A 371 1.73 17.77 -21.41
N LEU A 372 0.71 18.06 -20.58
CA LEU A 372 0.84 18.97 -19.43
C LEU A 372 1.68 18.36 -18.29
N PRO A 373 2.37 19.17 -17.47
CA PRO A 373 3.08 18.65 -16.30
C PRO A 373 2.08 18.03 -15.29
N PRO A 374 2.45 16.94 -14.60
CA PRO A 374 1.57 16.24 -13.65
C PRO A 374 0.83 17.14 -12.64
N PRO A 375 1.46 18.14 -11.97
CA PRO A 375 0.76 18.96 -10.96
C PRO A 375 -0.35 19.85 -11.52
N ALA A 376 -0.42 20.07 -12.85
CA ALA A 376 -1.48 20.87 -13.48
C ALA A 376 -2.73 20.07 -13.86
N LEU A 377 -2.71 18.74 -13.71
CA LEU A 377 -3.80 17.83 -14.08
C LEU A 377 -4.97 17.70 -13.06
N PRO A 378 -4.78 17.86 -11.73
CA PRO A 378 -5.86 17.70 -10.73
C PRO A 378 -7.18 18.46 -11.00
N PRO A 379 -7.21 19.70 -11.53
CA PRO A 379 -8.49 20.38 -11.78
C PRO A 379 -9.35 19.69 -12.86
N TYR A 380 -8.77 18.83 -13.70
CA TYR A 380 -9.49 18.12 -14.76
C TYR A 380 -10.03 16.75 -14.35
N CYS A 381 -9.76 16.27 -13.13
CA CYS A 381 -10.18 14.93 -12.65
C CYS A 381 -11.68 14.69 -12.84
N HIS A 382 -12.51 15.64 -12.42
CA HIS A 382 -13.97 15.54 -12.48
C HIS A 382 -14.48 15.43 -13.92
N ALA A 383 -13.94 16.26 -14.82
CA ALA A 383 -14.28 16.20 -16.23
C ALA A 383 -13.93 14.83 -16.81
N LEU A 384 -12.76 14.27 -16.48
CA LEU A 384 -12.36 12.94 -16.95
C LEU A 384 -13.26 11.84 -16.39
N SER A 385 -13.53 11.83 -15.08
CA SER A 385 -14.35 10.79 -14.47
C SER A 385 -15.78 10.76 -15.02
N SER A 386 -16.40 11.92 -15.25
CA SER A 386 -17.73 12.02 -15.88
C SER A 386 -17.80 11.41 -17.29
N THR A 387 -16.67 11.35 -18.00
CA THR A 387 -16.60 10.90 -19.40
C THR A 387 -16.29 9.42 -19.54
N LEU A 388 -15.90 8.78 -18.44
CA LEU A 388 -15.49 7.40 -18.39
C LEU A 388 -16.61 6.42 -18.84
N PRO A 389 -17.89 6.60 -18.48
CA PRO A 389 -18.98 5.76 -18.98
C PRO A 389 -19.23 5.90 -20.48
N LEU A 390 -18.96 7.08 -21.06
CA LEU A 390 -19.14 7.35 -22.49
C LEU A 390 -18.11 6.59 -23.35
N LEU A 391 -16.93 6.28 -22.79
CA LEU A 391 -15.89 5.47 -23.46
C LEU A 391 -16.33 4.03 -23.74
N LEU A 392 -17.34 3.53 -23.01
CA LEU A 392 -17.90 2.18 -23.16
C LEU A 392 -18.87 2.07 -24.35
N SER A 393 -19.21 3.19 -25.00
CA SER A 393 -20.08 3.17 -26.18
C SER A 393 -19.34 2.59 -27.40
N PRO A 394 -20.01 1.80 -28.25
CA PRO A 394 -19.39 1.14 -29.40
C PRO A 394 -18.97 2.12 -30.52
N SER A 395 -19.40 3.39 -30.45
CA SER A 395 -19.07 4.45 -31.42
C SER A 395 -17.69 5.07 -31.21
N VAL A 396 -17.04 4.80 -30.07
CA VAL A 396 -15.76 5.42 -29.70
C VAL A 396 -14.59 4.64 -30.31
N SER A 397 -13.71 5.36 -31.00
CA SER A 397 -12.50 4.76 -31.59
C SER A 397 -11.50 4.29 -30.53
N ARG A 398 -10.80 3.18 -30.81
CA ARG A 398 -9.76 2.61 -29.93
C ARG A 398 -8.66 3.61 -29.55
N ARG A 399 -8.26 4.48 -30.48
CA ARG A 399 -7.23 5.51 -30.25
C ARG A 399 -7.61 6.51 -29.15
N VAL A 400 -8.91 6.82 -29.02
CA VAL A 400 -9.43 7.68 -27.94
C VAL A 400 -9.28 6.98 -26.60
N GLN A 401 -9.65 5.70 -26.53
CA GLN A 401 -9.56 4.90 -25.31
C GLN A 401 -8.11 4.74 -24.83
N GLU A 402 -7.16 4.54 -25.74
CA GLU A 402 -5.72 4.46 -25.43
C GLU A 402 -5.14 5.81 -24.98
N ALA A 403 -5.51 6.91 -25.64
CA ALA A 403 -5.10 8.24 -25.22
C ALA A 403 -5.64 8.57 -23.81
N TYR A 404 -6.88 8.17 -23.54
CA TYR A 404 -7.50 8.32 -22.22
C TYR A 404 -6.79 7.48 -21.16
N LEU A 405 -6.48 6.21 -21.45
CA LEU A 405 -5.70 5.34 -20.55
C LEU A 405 -4.33 5.95 -20.21
N SER A 406 -3.62 6.52 -21.18
CA SER A 406 -2.33 7.20 -20.95
C SER A 406 -2.45 8.47 -20.09
N LEU A 407 -3.52 9.23 -20.28
CA LEU A 407 -3.81 10.38 -19.40
C LEU A 407 -4.14 9.91 -17.99
N TRP A 408 -4.94 8.84 -17.88
CA TRP A 408 -5.32 8.25 -16.60
C TRP A 408 -4.11 7.71 -15.84
N THR A 409 -3.18 7.00 -16.51
CA THR A 409 -1.92 6.53 -15.87
C THR A 409 -1.11 7.68 -15.31
N LYS A 410 -1.01 8.78 -16.06
CA LYS A 410 -0.28 9.97 -15.62
C LYS A 410 -0.95 10.65 -14.43
N LEU A 411 -2.27 10.74 -14.43
CA LEU A 411 -3.03 11.31 -13.30
C LEU A 411 -2.89 10.43 -12.04
N ASN A 412 -2.73 9.11 -12.21
CA ASN A 412 -2.55 8.14 -11.11
C ASN A 412 -1.21 8.31 -10.38
N LEU A 413 -0.26 9.06 -10.96
CA LEU A 413 0.97 9.46 -10.30
C LEU A 413 0.76 10.59 -9.29
N VAL A 414 -0.24 11.44 -9.50
CA VAL A 414 -0.43 12.68 -8.74
C VAL A 414 -1.45 12.49 -7.63
N VAL A 415 -2.68 12.10 -7.99
CA VAL A 415 -3.81 11.97 -7.04
C VAL A 415 -4.50 10.61 -7.18
N PRO A 416 -3.80 9.49 -6.91
CA PRO A 416 -4.30 8.14 -7.13
C PRO A 416 -5.62 7.85 -6.41
N ARG A 417 -5.71 8.16 -5.10
CA ARG A 417 -6.91 7.82 -4.31
C ARG A 417 -8.17 8.52 -4.80
N ARG A 418 -8.10 9.83 -5.06
CA ARG A 418 -9.23 10.58 -5.61
C ARG A 418 -9.66 9.99 -6.95
N GLN A 419 -8.69 9.70 -7.81
CA GLN A 419 -8.94 9.12 -9.11
C GLN A 419 -9.58 7.72 -9.02
N TRP A 420 -9.08 6.83 -8.17
CA TRP A 420 -9.68 5.51 -7.96
C TRP A 420 -11.12 5.61 -7.51
N HIS A 421 -11.41 6.46 -6.53
CA HIS A 421 -12.77 6.68 -6.05
C HIS A 421 -13.69 7.26 -7.14
N GLU A 422 -13.24 8.27 -7.88
CA GLU A 422 -14.01 8.84 -8.99
C GLU A 422 -14.23 7.83 -10.13
N THR A 423 -13.25 6.95 -10.40
CA THR A 423 -13.39 5.89 -11.42
C THR A 423 -14.41 4.84 -11.04
N VAL A 424 -14.36 4.35 -9.80
CA VAL A 424 -15.33 3.37 -9.26
C VAL A 424 -16.72 3.99 -9.21
N GLY A 425 -16.83 5.26 -8.79
CA GLY A 425 -18.10 5.98 -8.77
C GLY A 425 -18.73 6.13 -10.16
N SER A 426 -17.90 6.43 -11.18
CA SER A 426 -18.38 6.65 -12.55
C SER A 426 -18.72 5.34 -13.27
N LEU A 427 -17.97 4.26 -13.01
CA LEU A 427 -18.14 2.95 -13.65
C LEU A 427 -19.31 2.12 -13.12
N ARG A 428 -20.14 2.68 -12.24
CA ARG A 428 -21.31 1.98 -11.71
C ARG A 428 -22.36 1.71 -12.79
N PRO A 429 -23.08 0.58 -12.68
CA PRO A 429 -24.16 0.29 -13.60
C PRO A 429 -25.23 1.40 -13.56
N PRO A 430 -25.91 1.68 -14.68
CA PRO A 430 -26.87 2.80 -14.78
C PRO A 430 -28.00 2.73 -13.74
N SER A 431 -28.36 1.53 -13.29
CA SER A 431 -29.34 1.30 -12.22
C SER A 431 -28.91 1.81 -10.84
N GLN A 432 -27.59 1.89 -10.58
CA GLN A 432 -27.02 2.27 -9.28
C GLN A 432 -26.40 3.67 -9.29
N GLN A 433 -26.45 4.40 -10.41
CA GLN A 433 -25.91 5.76 -10.52
C GLN A 433 -26.61 6.77 -9.62
N HIS A 434 -27.85 6.50 -9.20
CA HIS A 434 -28.61 7.34 -8.26
C HIS A 434 -28.15 7.18 -6.79
N LEU A 435 -27.38 6.14 -6.47
CA LEU A 435 -26.89 5.89 -5.12
C LEU A 435 -25.58 6.65 -4.87
N THR A 436 -25.36 7.09 -3.63
CA THR A 436 -24.11 7.76 -3.25
C THR A 436 -22.89 6.87 -3.55
N PRO A 437 -21.79 7.43 -4.08
CA PRO A 437 -20.55 6.69 -4.33
C PRO A 437 -20.03 6.02 -3.05
N PRO A 438 -19.38 4.86 -3.15
CA PRO A 438 -18.97 4.10 -1.99
C PRO A 438 -17.77 4.80 -1.38
N THR A 439 -17.79 5.00 -0.07
CA THR A 439 -16.69 5.71 0.60
C THR A 439 -15.39 4.91 0.51
N HIS A 440 -14.25 5.59 0.63
CA HIS A 440 -12.94 4.92 0.70
C HIS A 440 -12.88 3.82 1.75
N ALA A 441 -13.53 4.01 2.91
CA ALA A 441 -13.56 3.01 3.97
C ALA A 441 -14.29 1.74 3.54
N GLN A 442 -15.43 1.87 2.85
CA GLN A 442 -16.20 0.73 2.33
C GLN A 442 -15.42 -0.03 1.25
N LEU A 443 -14.73 0.69 0.36
CA LEU A 443 -13.90 0.08 -0.67
C LEU A 443 -12.66 -0.63 -0.13
N THR A 444 -12.10 -0.13 0.98
CA THR A 444 -11.00 -0.80 1.68
C THR A 444 -11.48 -2.01 2.47
N GLU A 445 -12.70 -2.00 3.00
CA GLU A 445 -13.28 -3.14 3.72
C GLU A 445 -13.68 -4.28 2.76
N ASP A 446 -14.33 -3.93 1.65
CA ASP A 446 -14.70 -4.89 0.60
C ASP A 446 -14.25 -4.43 -0.81
N PRO A 447 -13.05 -4.86 -1.25
CA PRO A 447 -12.55 -4.57 -2.59
C PRO A 447 -13.39 -5.20 -3.71
N PHE A 448 -14.25 -6.19 -3.43
CA PHE A 448 -15.12 -6.80 -4.44
C PHE A 448 -16.11 -5.79 -5.02
N THR A 449 -16.44 -4.74 -4.28
CA THR A 449 -17.26 -3.60 -4.74
C THR A 449 -16.72 -2.97 -6.03
N VAL A 450 -15.39 -3.00 -6.26
CA VAL A 450 -14.76 -2.48 -7.48
C VAL A 450 -15.22 -3.27 -8.72
N LEU A 451 -15.44 -4.58 -8.58
CA LEU A 451 -15.86 -5.47 -9.67
C LEU A 451 -17.37 -5.35 -9.99
N GLN A 452 -18.16 -4.76 -9.11
CA GLN A 452 -19.60 -4.49 -9.30
C GLN A 452 -19.84 -3.28 -10.24
N CYS A 453 -19.09 -3.22 -11.34
CA CYS A 453 -19.16 -2.18 -12.35
C CYS A 453 -20.08 -2.58 -13.53
N ASP A 454 -20.30 -1.66 -14.47
CA ASP A 454 -21.00 -1.96 -15.72
C ASP A 454 -20.31 -3.12 -16.46
N ARG A 455 -21.07 -4.16 -16.84
CA ARG A 455 -20.54 -5.37 -17.50
C ARG A 455 -19.80 -5.06 -18.81
N ARG A 456 -20.12 -3.95 -19.48
CA ARG A 456 -19.43 -3.51 -20.70
C ARG A 456 -17.94 -3.25 -20.49
N VAL A 457 -17.51 -2.95 -19.27
CA VAL A 457 -16.09 -2.74 -18.92
C VAL A 457 -15.25 -3.98 -19.24
N PHE A 458 -15.77 -5.19 -18.98
CA PHE A 458 -15.08 -6.46 -19.25
C PHE A 458 -14.96 -6.80 -20.74
N ARG A 459 -15.44 -5.91 -21.63
CA ARG A 459 -15.25 -5.96 -23.08
C ARG A 459 -14.59 -4.69 -23.63
N CYS A 460 -14.01 -3.86 -22.78
CA CYS A 460 -13.26 -2.67 -23.16
C CYS A 460 -11.85 -2.71 -22.55
N PRO A 461 -10.83 -3.23 -23.26
CA PRO A 461 -9.50 -3.50 -22.70
C PRO A 461 -8.83 -2.31 -22.00
N PRO A 462 -8.83 -1.07 -22.54
CA PRO A 462 -8.19 0.06 -21.86
C PRO A 462 -8.85 0.41 -20.53
N VAL A 463 -10.18 0.28 -20.43
CA VAL A 463 -10.93 0.56 -19.20
C VAL A 463 -10.77 -0.59 -18.20
N LEU A 464 -10.75 -1.84 -18.69
CA LEU A 464 -10.45 -3.01 -17.87
C LEU A 464 -9.05 -2.90 -17.25
N GLU A 465 -8.05 -2.46 -18.01
CA GLU A 465 -6.71 -2.24 -17.47
C GLU A 465 -6.69 -1.21 -16.34
N MET A 466 -7.47 -0.13 -16.45
CA MET A 466 -7.64 0.84 -15.36
C MET A 466 -8.30 0.18 -14.14
N LEU A 467 -9.36 -0.60 -14.36
CA LEU A 467 -10.09 -1.29 -13.30
C LEU A 467 -9.20 -2.29 -12.55
N LEU A 468 -8.40 -3.08 -13.27
CA LEU A 468 -7.47 -4.05 -12.67
C LEU A 468 -6.41 -3.37 -11.80
N ARG A 469 -5.90 -2.19 -12.19
CA ARG A 469 -4.97 -1.42 -11.33
C ARG A 469 -5.66 -0.86 -10.09
N VAL A 470 -6.89 -0.36 -10.22
CA VAL A 470 -7.70 0.09 -9.07
C VAL A 470 -7.98 -1.08 -8.13
N LEU A 471 -8.32 -2.26 -8.67
CA LEU A 471 -8.52 -3.48 -7.90
C LEU A 471 -7.25 -3.86 -7.13
N ALA A 472 -6.09 -3.90 -7.80
CA ALA A 472 -4.79 -4.18 -7.17
C ALA A 472 -4.48 -3.23 -6.00
N ALA A 473 -4.81 -1.95 -6.15
CA ALA A 473 -4.63 -0.96 -5.11
C ALA A 473 -5.56 -1.20 -3.91
N TYR A 474 -6.85 -1.48 -4.15
CA TYR A 474 -7.80 -1.73 -3.06
C TYR A 474 -7.63 -3.09 -2.40
N THR A 475 -7.16 -4.13 -3.10
CA THR A 475 -6.79 -5.42 -2.47
C THR A 475 -5.59 -5.25 -1.55
N SER A 476 -4.55 -4.55 -2.00
CA SER A 476 -3.41 -4.16 -1.16
C SER A 476 -3.84 -3.33 0.06
N ALA A 477 -4.75 -2.37 -0.14
CA ALA A 477 -5.33 -1.55 0.92
C ALA A 477 -6.09 -2.38 1.97
N SER A 478 -6.96 -3.29 1.51
CA SER A 478 -7.78 -4.16 2.36
C SER A 478 -6.92 -5.05 3.21
N ARG A 479 -5.89 -5.66 2.62
CA ARG A 479 -4.92 -6.52 3.34
C ARG A 479 -4.24 -5.75 4.47
N ALA A 480 -3.75 -4.54 4.20
CA ALA A 480 -3.11 -3.71 5.21
C ALA A 480 -4.07 -3.32 6.34
N TRP A 481 -5.31 -2.94 5.98
CA TRP A 481 -6.35 -2.56 6.92
C TRP A 481 -6.78 -3.74 7.82
N LEU A 482 -6.97 -4.94 7.26
CA LEU A 482 -7.30 -6.15 8.00
C LEU A 482 -6.20 -6.51 9.00
N LEU A 483 -4.93 -6.42 8.58
CA LEU A 483 -3.78 -6.67 9.45
C LEU A 483 -3.72 -5.65 10.61
N GLU A 484 -3.94 -4.37 10.32
CA GLU A 484 -3.98 -3.32 11.33
C GLU A 484 -5.12 -3.53 12.33
N LYS A 485 -6.33 -3.84 11.84
CA LYS A 485 -7.49 -4.13 12.71
C LYS A 485 -7.30 -5.39 13.56
N CYS A 486 -6.75 -6.46 12.98
CA CYS A 486 -6.41 -7.67 13.72
C CYS A 486 -5.42 -7.35 14.85
N HIS A 487 -4.38 -6.56 14.56
CA HIS A 487 -3.41 -6.14 15.56
C HIS A 487 -4.06 -5.31 16.68
N ALA A 488 -4.88 -4.32 16.35
CA ALA A 488 -5.59 -3.50 17.32
C ALA A 488 -6.49 -4.37 18.24
N GLN A 489 -7.25 -5.30 17.66
CA GLN A 489 -8.13 -6.18 18.42
C GLN A 489 -7.38 -7.15 19.35
N ASN A 490 -6.21 -7.62 18.93
CA ASN A 490 -5.32 -8.42 19.76
C ASN A 490 -4.81 -7.63 20.97
N CYS A 491 -4.41 -6.38 20.77
CA CYS A 491 -3.98 -5.52 21.86
C CYS A 491 -5.10 -5.23 22.86
N ILE A 492 -6.33 -4.99 22.38
CA ILE A 492 -7.51 -4.81 23.24
C ILE A 492 -7.76 -6.06 24.09
N THR A 493 -7.66 -7.25 23.48
CA THR A 493 -7.90 -8.50 24.21
C THR A 493 -6.87 -8.72 25.31
N ILE A 494 -5.59 -8.49 25.02
CA ILE A 494 -4.50 -8.58 26.01
C ILE A 494 -4.69 -7.58 27.15
N ALA A 495 -5.06 -6.34 26.83
CA ALA A 495 -5.32 -5.31 27.84
C ALA A 495 -6.49 -5.66 28.76
N THR A 496 -7.54 -6.29 28.22
CA THR A 496 -8.70 -6.74 29.03
C THR A 496 -8.43 -7.99 29.85
N SER A 497 -7.59 -8.92 29.37
CA SER A 497 -7.26 -10.16 30.10
C SER A 497 -6.28 -9.93 31.26
N ALA A 498 -5.42 -8.92 31.17
CA ALA A 498 -4.49 -8.56 32.24
C ALA A 498 -5.19 -7.99 33.50
N ASN A 499 -6.45 -7.53 33.37
CA ASN A 499 -7.22 -6.93 34.46
C ASN A 499 -8.26 -7.89 35.09
N SER A 500 -8.41 -9.11 34.55
CA SER A 500 -9.26 -10.15 35.14
C SER A 500 -8.39 -11.21 35.81
N ASP A 501 -8.30 -11.16 37.15
CA ASP A 501 -7.74 -12.25 37.95
C ASP A 501 -8.49 -13.55 37.63
N GLY A 502 -7.84 -14.44 36.88
CA GLY A 502 -8.03 -15.90 36.89
C GLY A 502 -9.42 -16.52 36.66
N SER A 503 -10.53 -15.78 36.53
CA SER A 503 -11.86 -16.38 36.42
C SER A 503 -12.44 -16.24 35.01
N ALA A 504 -12.50 -17.39 34.33
CA ALA A 504 -13.27 -17.69 33.12
C ALA A 504 -13.06 -16.75 31.93
N ALA A 505 -12.24 -17.20 30.97
CA ALA A 505 -12.32 -16.74 29.60
C ALA A 505 -13.78 -16.76 29.15
N ALA A 506 -14.36 -15.58 28.89
CA ALA A 506 -15.72 -15.48 28.38
C ALA A 506 -15.84 -16.39 27.14
N PRO A 507 -16.85 -17.29 27.08
CA PRO A 507 -17.01 -18.21 25.96
C PRO A 507 -17.20 -17.39 24.68
N GLY A 508 -16.33 -17.60 23.69
CA GLY A 508 -16.36 -16.90 22.40
C GLY A 508 -15.21 -15.90 22.14
N ARG A 509 -14.24 -15.72 23.05
CA ARG A 509 -13.03 -14.94 22.73
C ARG A 509 -12.00 -15.80 21.99
N LEU A 510 -11.91 -15.58 20.68
CA LEU A 510 -10.86 -16.17 19.83
C LEU A 510 -9.46 -15.80 20.36
N SER A 511 -8.55 -16.76 20.34
CA SER A 511 -7.13 -16.56 20.67
C SER A 511 -6.45 -15.63 19.66
N ALA A 512 -5.33 -15.01 20.06
CA ALA A 512 -4.58 -14.12 19.15
C ALA A 512 -4.08 -14.87 17.89
N GLN A 513 -3.79 -16.17 18.04
CA GLN A 513 -3.37 -17.04 16.95
C GLN A 513 -4.54 -17.38 16.03
N GLU A 514 -5.68 -17.80 16.58
CA GLU A 514 -6.91 -18.09 15.81
C GLU A 514 -7.37 -16.87 14.99
N ARG A 515 -7.27 -15.66 15.55
CA ARG A 515 -7.62 -14.43 14.83
C ARG A 515 -6.67 -14.13 13.68
N LYS A 516 -5.37 -14.39 13.87
CA LYS A 516 -4.39 -14.22 12.80
C LYS A 516 -4.68 -15.21 11.68
N GLU A 517 -4.98 -16.45 12.01
CA GLU A 517 -5.36 -17.49 11.04
C GLU A 517 -6.65 -17.13 10.30
N LEU A 518 -7.69 -16.66 11.01
CA LEU A 518 -8.94 -16.18 10.41
C LEU A 518 -8.71 -14.94 9.52
N CYS A 519 -7.83 -14.02 9.90
CA CYS A 519 -7.48 -12.84 9.10
C CYS A 519 -6.81 -13.26 7.78
N VAL A 520 -5.88 -14.21 7.83
CA VAL A 520 -5.21 -14.75 6.63
C VAL A 520 -6.23 -15.51 5.76
N ALA A 521 -7.06 -16.35 6.36
CA ALA A 521 -8.09 -17.10 5.65
C ALA A 521 -9.12 -16.18 4.97
N LEU A 522 -9.56 -15.10 5.65
CA LEU A 522 -10.46 -14.11 5.08
C LEU A 522 -9.83 -13.37 3.90
N THR A 523 -8.57 -12.96 4.03
CA THR A 523 -7.82 -12.29 2.96
C THR A 523 -7.71 -13.21 1.73
N ALA A 524 -7.32 -14.46 1.94
CA ALA A 524 -7.23 -15.46 0.86
C ALA A 524 -8.59 -15.78 0.23
N ALA A 525 -9.67 -15.83 1.02
CA ALA A 525 -11.03 -16.01 0.52
C ALA A 525 -11.50 -14.82 -0.34
N GLN A 526 -11.24 -13.59 0.09
CA GLN A 526 -11.57 -12.38 -0.67
C GLN A 526 -10.81 -12.35 -2.01
N GLU A 527 -9.51 -12.58 -1.98
CA GLU A 527 -8.68 -12.54 -3.19
C GLU A 527 -9.02 -13.68 -4.16
N SER A 528 -9.30 -14.89 -3.65
CA SER A 528 -9.72 -16.01 -4.50
C SER A 528 -11.08 -15.76 -5.13
N ALA A 529 -12.04 -15.17 -4.42
CA ALA A 529 -13.33 -14.79 -5.00
C ALA A 529 -13.17 -13.77 -6.15
N MET A 530 -12.26 -12.81 -6.02
CA MET A 530 -11.96 -11.87 -7.12
C MET A 530 -11.31 -12.57 -8.31
N VAL A 531 -10.38 -13.49 -8.07
CA VAL A 531 -9.76 -14.29 -9.13
C VAL A 531 -10.82 -15.12 -9.86
N GLN A 532 -11.72 -15.78 -9.13
CA GLN A 532 -12.81 -16.56 -9.72
C GLN A 532 -13.73 -15.70 -10.58
N PHE A 533 -14.13 -14.53 -10.07
CA PHE A 533 -14.92 -13.59 -10.85
C PHE A 533 -14.21 -13.15 -12.13
N LEU A 534 -12.92 -12.82 -12.06
CA LEU A 534 -12.14 -12.44 -13.24
C LEU A 534 -12.01 -13.61 -14.24
N LEU A 535 -11.89 -14.84 -13.77
CA LEU A 535 -11.90 -16.04 -14.62
C LEU A 535 -13.25 -16.21 -15.32
N GLU A 536 -14.36 -16.01 -14.63
CA GLU A 536 -15.69 -16.04 -15.24
C GLU A 536 -15.84 -14.97 -16.34
N MET A 537 -15.23 -13.79 -16.17
CA MET A 537 -15.26 -12.73 -17.19
C MET A 537 -14.43 -13.05 -18.45
N CYS A 538 -13.52 -14.04 -18.37
CA CYS A 538 -12.78 -14.55 -19.53
C CYS A 538 -13.61 -15.48 -20.43
N LEU A 539 -14.79 -15.93 -19.98
CA LEU A 539 -15.69 -16.73 -20.78
C LEU A 539 -16.30 -15.90 -21.92
N PRO A 540 -16.52 -16.48 -23.10
CA PRO A 540 -17.20 -15.80 -24.20
C PRO A 540 -18.66 -15.49 -23.83
N ASN A 541 -19.17 -14.36 -24.33
CA ASN A 541 -20.61 -14.07 -24.23
C ASN A 541 -21.39 -14.92 -25.24
N SER A 542 -22.70 -15.11 -25.03
CA SER A 542 -23.57 -15.82 -25.97
C SER A 542 -23.50 -15.27 -27.41
N GLU A 543 -23.36 -13.95 -27.59
CA GLU A 543 -23.16 -13.32 -28.90
C GLU A 543 -21.78 -13.61 -29.53
N GLU A 544 -20.76 -13.85 -28.71
CA GLU A 544 -19.39 -14.18 -29.15
C GLU A 544 -19.31 -15.67 -29.50
N GLU A 545 -19.99 -16.54 -28.74
CA GLU A 545 -20.15 -17.96 -29.06
C GLU A 545 -20.85 -18.18 -30.41
N GLU A 546 -21.84 -17.34 -30.74
CA GLU A 546 -22.50 -17.37 -32.06
C GLU A 546 -21.55 -16.92 -33.18
N LYS A 547 -20.79 -15.84 -32.96
CA LYS A 547 -19.79 -15.34 -33.93
C LYS A 547 -18.62 -16.30 -34.14
N GLU A 548 -18.20 -17.04 -33.12
CA GLU A 548 -17.17 -18.08 -33.23
C GLU A 548 -17.67 -19.29 -34.05
N LYS A 549 -18.95 -19.64 -33.94
CA LYS A 549 -19.57 -20.70 -34.76
C LYS A 549 -19.71 -20.29 -36.23
N GLU A 550 -19.98 -19.02 -36.50
CA GLU A 550 -20.09 -18.47 -37.87
C GLU A 550 -18.72 -18.20 -38.52
N SER A 551 -17.72 -17.81 -37.72
CA SER A 551 -16.38 -17.45 -38.21
C SER A 551 -15.45 -18.67 -38.24
N GLN A 552 -15.63 -19.58 -39.19
CA GLN A 552 -14.73 -20.73 -39.44
C GLN A 552 -13.30 -20.33 -39.91
N SER A 553 -12.92 -19.06 -39.84
CA SER A 553 -11.56 -18.59 -40.12
C SER A 553 -10.73 -18.54 -38.84
N SER A 554 -9.76 -19.45 -38.71
CA SER A 554 -8.85 -19.61 -37.56
C SER A 554 -8.06 -18.34 -37.16
N LEU A 555 -7.95 -17.33 -38.03
CA LEU A 555 -7.29 -16.07 -37.70
C LEU A 555 -8.19 -15.06 -36.95
N GLY A 556 -9.52 -15.10 -37.13
CA GLY A 556 -10.43 -14.11 -36.56
C GLY A 556 -10.56 -14.18 -35.04
N ALA A 557 -10.49 -15.39 -34.47
CA ALA A 557 -10.56 -15.62 -33.02
C ALA A 557 -9.37 -14.99 -32.26
N HIS A 558 -8.20 -14.90 -32.91
CA HIS A 558 -6.97 -14.36 -32.30
C HIS A 558 -6.93 -12.82 -32.22
N PHE A 559 -7.69 -12.11 -33.06
CA PHE A 559 -7.77 -10.64 -33.07
C PHE A 559 -9.03 -10.10 -32.36
N SER A 560 -9.62 -10.91 -31.48
CA SER A 560 -10.82 -10.52 -30.73
C SER A 560 -10.48 -9.65 -29.53
N VAL A 561 -11.40 -8.73 -29.20
CA VAL A 561 -11.33 -7.93 -27.96
C VAL A 561 -11.30 -8.83 -26.72
N LEU A 562 -12.01 -9.97 -26.78
CA LEU A 562 -11.98 -11.00 -25.74
C LEU A 562 -10.57 -11.53 -25.49
N ARG A 563 -9.75 -11.71 -26.54
CA ARG A 563 -8.38 -12.19 -26.38
C ARG A 563 -7.49 -11.18 -25.65
N GLU A 564 -7.63 -9.89 -25.96
CA GLU A 564 -6.93 -8.83 -25.21
C GLU A 564 -7.34 -8.82 -23.74
N VAL A 565 -8.64 -8.94 -23.46
CA VAL A 565 -9.19 -9.04 -22.10
C VAL A 565 -8.60 -10.24 -21.36
N GLN A 566 -8.59 -11.42 -21.99
CA GLN A 566 -7.97 -12.63 -21.43
C GLN A 566 -6.49 -12.40 -21.12
N CYS A 567 -5.73 -11.77 -22.03
CA CYS A 567 -4.32 -11.48 -21.80
C CYS A 567 -4.12 -10.52 -20.62
N LEU A 568 -4.93 -9.48 -20.48
CA LEU A 568 -4.86 -8.53 -19.36
C LEU A 568 -5.19 -9.20 -18.03
N ILE A 569 -6.25 -10.01 -17.99
CA ILE A 569 -6.64 -10.76 -16.79
C ILE A 569 -5.57 -11.78 -16.44
N CYS A 570 -5.09 -12.59 -17.40
CA CYS A 570 -4.01 -13.55 -17.16
C CYS A 570 -2.72 -12.87 -16.69
N SER A 571 -2.37 -11.70 -17.24
CA SER A 571 -1.21 -10.92 -16.78
C SER A 571 -1.38 -10.46 -15.33
N TYR A 572 -2.58 -10.00 -14.96
CA TYR A 572 -2.90 -9.66 -13.57
C TYR A 572 -2.84 -10.89 -12.65
N LEU A 573 -3.45 -12.01 -13.04
CA LEU A 573 -3.43 -13.26 -12.28
C LEU A 573 -2.00 -13.79 -12.11
N HIS A 574 -1.16 -13.65 -13.12
CA HIS A 574 0.25 -13.98 -13.04
C HIS A 574 0.95 -13.19 -11.93
N GLN A 575 0.72 -11.88 -11.84
CA GLN A 575 1.28 -11.04 -10.76
C GLN A 575 0.73 -11.44 -9.38
N VAL A 576 -0.57 -11.75 -9.27
CA VAL A 576 -1.17 -12.26 -8.02
C VAL A 576 -0.50 -13.56 -7.59
N PHE A 577 -0.27 -14.49 -8.52
CA PHE A 577 0.37 -15.78 -8.24
C PHE A 577 1.86 -15.66 -7.90
N ILE A 578 2.56 -14.67 -8.45
CA ILE A 578 3.94 -14.37 -8.05
C ILE A 578 3.96 -13.81 -6.61
N ALA A 579 3.02 -12.92 -6.30
CA ALA A 579 2.97 -12.28 -4.98
C ALA A 579 2.61 -13.28 -3.87
N GLU A 580 1.67 -14.19 -4.12
CA GLU A 580 1.21 -15.20 -3.16
C GLU A 580 1.01 -16.56 -3.85
N PRO A 581 2.00 -17.48 -3.78
CA PRO A 581 1.94 -18.75 -4.51
C PRO A 581 0.85 -19.70 -3.99
N GLU A 582 0.47 -19.61 -2.72
CA GLU A 582 -0.62 -20.40 -2.14
C GLU A 582 -1.99 -20.09 -2.79
N MET A 583 -2.15 -18.90 -3.38
CA MET A 583 -3.36 -18.55 -4.13
C MET A 583 -3.54 -19.43 -5.36
N VAL A 584 -2.45 -19.86 -6.01
CA VAL A 584 -2.52 -20.79 -7.15
C VAL A 584 -3.16 -22.08 -6.68
N LYS A 585 -2.69 -22.63 -5.55
CA LYS A 585 -3.25 -23.86 -4.97
C LYS A 585 -4.72 -23.66 -4.62
N LEU A 586 -5.06 -22.60 -3.89
CA LEU A 586 -6.43 -22.34 -3.46
C LEU A 586 -7.43 -22.26 -4.62
N VAL A 587 -7.11 -21.49 -5.67
CA VAL A 587 -7.99 -21.31 -6.85
C VAL A 587 -8.20 -22.63 -7.60
N HIS A 588 -7.16 -23.45 -7.75
CA HIS A 588 -7.28 -24.75 -8.43
C HIS A 588 -7.99 -25.81 -7.58
N PHE A 589 -7.93 -25.71 -6.25
CA PHE A 589 -8.72 -26.55 -5.35
C PHE A 589 -10.19 -26.12 -5.25
N GLN A 590 -10.50 -24.85 -5.52
CA GLN A 590 -11.87 -24.36 -5.71
C GLN A 590 -12.45 -24.82 -7.04
N GLY A 591 -11.62 -24.87 -8.09
CA GLY A 591 -12.02 -25.25 -9.44
C GLY A 591 -12.63 -24.07 -10.23
N TYR A 592 -12.64 -24.22 -11.55
CA TYR A 592 -13.25 -23.28 -12.51
C TYR A 592 -13.55 -24.02 -13.82
N PRO A 593 -14.33 -23.44 -14.75
CA PRO A 593 -14.71 -24.12 -16.00
C PRO A 593 -13.51 -24.62 -16.81
N ALA A 594 -13.56 -25.88 -17.26
CA ALA A 594 -12.46 -26.54 -17.97
C ALA A 594 -12.10 -25.87 -19.32
N THR A 595 -13.00 -25.06 -19.88
CA THR A 595 -12.79 -24.26 -21.10
C THR A 595 -11.69 -23.20 -20.92
N LEU A 596 -11.44 -22.74 -19.69
CA LEU A 596 -10.45 -21.72 -19.37
C LEU A 596 -9.05 -22.30 -19.11
N LEU A 597 -8.93 -23.61 -18.87
CA LEU A 597 -7.63 -24.29 -18.68
C LEU A 597 -6.61 -24.00 -19.79
N PRO A 598 -6.94 -24.09 -21.10
CA PRO A 598 -5.97 -23.76 -22.15
C PRO A 598 -5.52 -22.30 -22.09
N VAL A 599 -6.43 -21.37 -21.79
CA VAL A 599 -6.13 -19.94 -21.69
C VAL A 599 -5.20 -19.68 -20.52
N MET A 600 -5.51 -20.22 -19.35
CA MET A 600 -4.71 -20.05 -18.13
C MET A 600 -3.31 -20.63 -18.28
N VAL A 601 -3.19 -21.88 -18.74
CA VAL A 601 -1.87 -22.54 -18.84
C VAL A 601 -0.99 -21.90 -19.91
N THR A 602 -1.56 -21.39 -21.01
CA THR A 602 -0.77 -20.75 -22.08
C THR A 602 -0.35 -19.33 -21.73
N HIS A 603 -1.19 -18.56 -21.04
CA HIS A 603 -0.97 -17.13 -20.79
C HIS A 603 -0.37 -16.79 -19.44
N VAL A 604 -0.49 -17.69 -18.45
CA VAL A 604 0.05 -17.47 -17.11
C VAL A 604 1.33 -18.31 -16.97
N PRO A 605 2.53 -17.72 -17.08
CA PRO A 605 3.77 -18.49 -17.08
C PRO A 605 4.11 -19.11 -15.71
N SER A 606 3.51 -18.63 -14.61
CA SER A 606 3.67 -19.20 -13.26
C SER A 606 2.92 -20.51 -13.04
N MET A 607 2.20 -21.03 -14.04
CA MET A 607 1.40 -22.27 -13.94
C MET A 607 2.24 -23.55 -13.76
N HIS A 608 3.54 -23.51 -14.00
CA HIS A 608 4.44 -24.63 -13.71
C HIS A 608 4.47 -25.01 -12.22
N ILE A 609 4.13 -24.08 -11.32
CA ILE A 609 4.03 -24.33 -9.86
C ILE A 609 2.95 -25.40 -9.56
N CYS A 610 1.93 -25.54 -10.41
CA CYS A 610 0.85 -26.51 -10.23
C CYS A 610 1.35 -27.97 -10.14
N LEU A 611 2.49 -28.30 -10.76
CA LEU A 611 3.08 -29.65 -10.70
C LEU A 611 3.30 -30.13 -9.26
N LYS A 612 3.58 -29.21 -8.32
CA LYS A 612 3.85 -29.56 -6.92
C LYS A 612 2.64 -30.08 -6.15
N PHE A 613 1.42 -29.63 -6.51
CA PHE A 613 0.19 -29.98 -5.78
C PHE A 613 -0.83 -30.76 -6.62
N ILE A 614 -0.58 -30.98 -7.92
CA ILE A 614 -1.43 -31.81 -8.78
C ILE A 614 -1.69 -33.22 -8.18
N PRO A 615 -0.68 -33.95 -7.64
CA PRO A 615 -0.93 -35.25 -7.00
C PRO A 615 -1.90 -35.15 -5.80
N GLU A 616 -1.78 -34.08 -5.01
CA GLU A 616 -2.69 -33.79 -3.88
C GLU A 616 -4.12 -33.44 -4.36
N LEU A 617 -4.25 -32.82 -5.53
CA LEU A 617 -5.54 -32.45 -6.13
C LEU A 617 -6.25 -33.67 -6.73
N VAL A 618 -5.49 -34.55 -7.40
CA VAL A 618 -6.01 -35.79 -8.00
C VAL A 618 -6.42 -36.80 -6.92
N THR A 619 -5.80 -36.78 -5.74
CA THR A 619 -6.16 -37.69 -4.63
C THR A 619 -7.34 -37.20 -3.78
N GLN A 620 -7.98 -36.07 -4.13
CA GLN A 620 -9.17 -35.58 -3.43
C GLN A 620 -10.35 -36.57 -3.55
N PRO A 621 -11.23 -36.68 -2.53
CA PRO A 621 -12.36 -37.63 -2.55
C PRO A 621 -13.48 -37.22 -3.51
N GLN A 622 -13.52 -35.97 -3.97
CA GLN A 622 -14.57 -35.43 -4.83
C GLN A 622 -14.25 -35.68 -6.31
N THR A 623 -15.13 -36.38 -7.03
CA THR A 623 -14.95 -36.76 -8.44
C THR A 623 -14.64 -35.56 -9.35
N ASP A 624 -15.32 -34.44 -9.13
CA ASP A 624 -15.16 -33.24 -9.96
C ASP A 624 -13.76 -32.64 -9.83
N LYS A 625 -13.19 -32.68 -8.62
CA LYS A 625 -11.81 -32.21 -8.35
C LYS A 625 -10.76 -33.16 -8.91
N GLN A 626 -11.01 -34.46 -8.83
CA GLN A 626 -10.15 -35.45 -9.47
C GLN A 626 -10.12 -35.23 -10.99
N GLN A 627 -11.29 -35.07 -11.60
CA GLN A 627 -11.40 -34.83 -13.04
C GLN A 627 -10.71 -33.53 -13.45
N PHE A 628 -10.98 -32.45 -12.73
CA PHE A 628 -10.32 -31.16 -12.94
C PHE A 628 -8.79 -31.26 -12.80
N GLY A 629 -8.30 -31.97 -11.78
CA GLY A 629 -6.86 -32.19 -11.55
C GLY A 629 -6.17 -32.93 -12.69
N VAL A 630 -6.80 -33.97 -13.24
CA VAL A 630 -6.29 -34.72 -14.40
C VAL A 630 -6.30 -33.86 -15.66
N LEU A 631 -7.37 -33.10 -15.89
CA LEU A 631 -7.47 -32.16 -17.00
C LEU A 631 -6.39 -31.08 -16.92
N LEU A 632 -6.22 -30.44 -15.75
CA LEU A 632 -5.17 -29.45 -15.49
C LEU A 632 -3.78 -30.04 -15.76
N ALA A 633 -3.50 -31.23 -15.22
CA ALA A 633 -2.23 -31.91 -15.45
C ALA A 633 -1.95 -32.10 -16.94
N SER A 634 -2.96 -32.49 -17.73
CA SER A 634 -2.78 -32.68 -19.18
C SER A 634 -2.33 -31.42 -19.91
N PHE A 635 -2.88 -30.25 -19.56
CA PHE A 635 -2.48 -28.98 -20.16
C PHE A 635 -1.12 -28.50 -19.65
N VAL A 636 -0.85 -28.59 -18.34
CA VAL A 636 0.41 -28.14 -17.74
C VAL A 636 1.59 -28.96 -18.26
N VAL A 637 1.44 -30.28 -18.33
CA VAL A 637 2.48 -31.19 -18.85
C VAL A 637 2.74 -30.94 -20.34
N GLN A 638 1.70 -30.59 -21.09
CA GLN A 638 1.84 -30.23 -22.51
C GLN A 638 2.65 -28.95 -22.72
N GLN A 639 2.45 -27.95 -21.86
CA GLN A 639 3.20 -26.69 -21.93
C GLN A 639 4.61 -26.82 -21.33
N TYR A 640 4.78 -27.63 -20.29
CA TYR A 640 6.03 -27.79 -19.53
C TYR A 640 6.45 -29.27 -19.45
N PRO A 641 7.09 -29.83 -20.50
CA PRO A 641 7.54 -31.21 -20.52
C PRO A 641 8.83 -31.38 -19.68
N LEU A 642 8.67 -31.46 -18.36
CA LEU A 642 9.75 -31.65 -17.39
C LEU A 642 9.87 -33.13 -16.95
N PRO A 643 11.04 -33.61 -16.51
CA PRO A 643 11.19 -34.97 -15.97
C PRO A 643 10.29 -35.24 -14.76
N GLU A 644 10.11 -34.25 -13.88
CA GLU A 644 9.20 -34.31 -12.73
C GLU A 644 7.74 -34.49 -13.15
N ALA A 645 7.34 -33.86 -14.26
CA ALA A 645 6.02 -34.05 -14.86
C ALA A 645 5.80 -35.49 -15.33
N LEU A 646 6.84 -36.20 -15.81
CA LEU A 646 6.71 -37.60 -16.21
C LEU A 646 6.43 -38.52 -15.01
N SER A 647 7.09 -38.30 -13.87
CA SER A 647 6.77 -39.06 -12.64
C SER A 647 5.34 -38.82 -12.17
N ILE A 648 4.88 -37.57 -12.20
CA ILE A 648 3.50 -37.20 -11.82
C ILE A 648 2.49 -37.88 -12.75
N VAL A 649 2.73 -37.89 -14.07
CA VAL A 649 1.83 -38.58 -15.01
C VAL A 649 1.78 -40.09 -14.75
N ASP A 650 2.90 -40.74 -14.42
CA ASP A 650 2.91 -42.17 -14.08
C ASP A 650 2.11 -42.45 -12.79
N GLU A 651 2.20 -41.57 -11.79
CA GLU A 651 1.37 -41.64 -10.57
C GLU A 651 -0.12 -41.46 -10.87
N ILE A 652 -0.48 -40.45 -11.68
CA ILE A 652 -1.88 -40.21 -12.09
C ILE A 652 -2.44 -41.42 -12.85
N LEU A 653 -1.68 -42.01 -13.78
CA LEU A 653 -2.12 -43.19 -14.52
C LEU A 653 -2.33 -44.40 -13.60
N LYS A 654 -1.43 -44.64 -12.64
CA LYS A 654 -1.62 -45.70 -11.61
C LYS A 654 -2.87 -45.46 -10.78
N PHE A 655 -3.12 -44.21 -10.38
CA PHE A 655 -4.31 -43.83 -9.63
C PHE A 655 -5.60 -44.06 -10.46
N LEU A 656 -5.63 -43.60 -11.71
CA LEU A 656 -6.78 -43.81 -12.61
C LEU A 656 -7.06 -45.30 -12.85
N LEU A 657 -6.03 -46.15 -12.90
CA LEU A 657 -6.18 -47.61 -12.99
C LEU A 657 -6.77 -48.22 -11.73
N ALA A 658 -6.31 -47.78 -10.55
CA ALA A 658 -6.86 -48.22 -9.28
C ALA A 658 -8.35 -47.83 -9.17
N LEU A 659 -8.68 -46.57 -9.50
CA LEU A 659 -10.06 -46.09 -9.53
C LEU A 659 -10.93 -46.84 -10.54
N ALA A 660 -10.40 -47.18 -11.73
CA ALA A 660 -11.15 -47.94 -12.73
C ALA A 660 -11.60 -49.33 -12.21
N ASN A 661 -10.82 -49.93 -11.31
CA ASN A 661 -11.15 -51.21 -10.67
C ASN A 661 -12.15 -51.05 -9.51
N GLU A 662 -12.15 -49.92 -8.82
CA GLU A 662 -13.01 -49.65 -7.66
C GLU A 662 -14.38 -49.07 -8.04
N ILE A 663 -14.48 -48.31 -9.15
CA ILE A 663 -15.71 -47.62 -9.55
C ILE A 663 -16.71 -48.61 -10.20
N PRO A 664 -18.00 -48.59 -9.79
CA PRO A 664 -19.06 -49.38 -10.41
C PRO A 664 -19.23 -49.08 -11.90
N SER A 665 -19.54 -50.09 -12.72
CA SER A 665 -19.60 -49.98 -14.18
C SER A 665 -20.53 -48.88 -14.72
N HIS A 666 -21.60 -48.54 -14.02
CA HIS A 666 -22.57 -47.52 -14.43
C HIS A 666 -22.08 -46.07 -14.24
N LEU A 667 -21.06 -45.82 -13.42
CA LEU A 667 -20.48 -44.48 -13.20
C LEU A 667 -19.17 -44.28 -13.96
N ARG A 668 -18.65 -45.32 -14.62
CA ARG A 668 -17.37 -45.24 -15.34
C ARG A 668 -17.47 -44.39 -16.59
N GLU A 669 -18.57 -44.48 -17.34
CA GLU A 669 -18.74 -43.71 -18.58
C GLU A 669 -18.75 -42.21 -18.29
N ASP A 670 -19.54 -41.78 -17.31
CA ASP A 670 -19.61 -40.37 -16.89
C ASP A 670 -18.26 -39.86 -16.34
N TYR A 671 -17.51 -40.71 -15.64
CA TYR A 671 -16.24 -40.30 -15.05
C TYR A 671 -15.08 -40.22 -16.07
N PHE A 672 -14.94 -41.20 -16.95
CA PHE A 672 -13.79 -41.33 -17.84
C PHE A 672 -13.95 -40.59 -19.17
N THR A 673 -15.18 -40.38 -19.67
CA THR A 673 -15.40 -39.68 -20.95
C THR A 673 -14.74 -38.29 -21.00
N PRO A 674 -14.87 -37.43 -19.97
CA PRO A 674 -14.20 -36.12 -19.95
C PRO A 674 -12.67 -36.21 -19.88
N LEU A 675 -12.13 -37.35 -19.43
CA LEU A 675 -10.70 -37.57 -19.20
C LEU A 675 -9.97 -38.12 -20.43
N LEU A 676 -10.68 -38.67 -21.41
CA LEU A 676 -10.06 -39.22 -22.63
C LEU A 676 -9.17 -38.19 -23.35
N PRO A 677 -9.57 -36.92 -23.56
CA PRO A 677 -8.71 -35.93 -24.19
C PRO A 677 -7.44 -35.63 -23.39
N ALA A 678 -7.48 -35.78 -22.06
CA ALA A 678 -6.29 -35.61 -21.21
C ALA A 678 -5.30 -36.77 -21.40
N LEU A 679 -5.79 -38.02 -21.49
CA LEU A 679 -4.96 -39.19 -21.75
C LEU A 679 -4.25 -39.12 -23.11
N VAL A 680 -4.97 -38.67 -24.15
CA VAL A 680 -4.40 -38.44 -25.48
C VAL A 680 -3.24 -37.45 -25.39
N ARG A 681 -3.42 -36.35 -24.65
CA ARG A 681 -2.37 -35.34 -24.45
C ARG A 681 -1.16 -35.88 -23.71
N PHE A 682 -1.32 -36.66 -22.64
CA PHE A 682 -0.20 -37.31 -21.97
C PHE A 682 0.62 -38.21 -22.90
N CYS A 683 -0.05 -38.92 -23.81
CA CYS A 683 0.62 -39.78 -24.79
C CYS A 683 1.36 -38.98 -25.87
N GLN A 684 0.81 -37.84 -26.29
CA GLN A 684 1.45 -36.92 -27.23
C GLN A 684 2.70 -36.26 -26.63
N THR A 685 2.66 -35.88 -25.35
CA THR A 685 3.75 -35.16 -24.69
C THR A 685 4.90 -36.08 -24.27
N PHE A 686 4.59 -37.29 -23.82
CA PHE A 686 5.59 -38.28 -23.41
C PHE A 686 5.46 -39.59 -24.20
N PRO A 687 6.12 -39.68 -25.38
CA PRO A 687 6.15 -40.91 -26.18
C PRO A 687 6.75 -42.11 -25.43
N LEU A 688 7.59 -41.88 -24.42
CA LEU A 688 8.19 -42.92 -23.57
C LEU A 688 7.15 -43.71 -22.77
N LEU A 689 6.00 -43.11 -22.44
CA LEU A 689 4.89 -43.84 -21.82
C LEU A 689 4.36 -44.92 -22.78
N CYS A 690 4.49 -44.73 -24.10
CA CYS A 690 4.02 -45.67 -25.12
C CYS A 690 4.94 -46.87 -25.31
N GLN A 691 6.21 -46.79 -24.87
CA GLN A 691 7.24 -47.80 -25.14
C GLN A 691 7.58 -48.69 -23.93
N LYS A 692 7.35 -48.24 -22.69
CA LYS A 692 7.50 -49.08 -21.47
C LYS A 692 6.39 -50.17 -21.41
N PRO A 693 6.47 -51.20 -20.53
CA PRO A 693 5.44 -52.27 -20.40
C PRO A 693 4.07 -51.78 -19.88
N GLY A 694 3.63 -50.57 -20.25
CA GLY A 694 2.29 -50.03 -20.09
C GLY A 694 1.27 -50.55 -21.12
N GLN A 695 1.63 -51.52 -21.98
CA GLN A 695 0.64 -52.19 -22.84
C GLN A 695 -0.45 -52.91 -22.03
N LEU A 696 -0.14 -53.45 -20.84
CA LEU A 696 -1.14 -54.06 -19.94
C LEU A 696 -2.02 -53.02 -19.25
N GLN A 697 -1.43 -51.92 -18.80
CA GLN A 697 -2.16 -50.85 -18.11
C GLN A 697 -3.08 -50.08 -19.07
N ARG A 698 -2.64 -49.79 -20.30
CA ARG A 698 -3.46 -49.11 -21.32
C ARG A 698 -4.56 -50.00 -21.90
N ARG A 699 -4.25 -51.28 -22.18
CA ARG A 699 -5.29 -52.25 -22.55
C ARG A 699 -6.30 -52.38 -21.44
N SER A 700 -5.89 -52.51 -20.18
CA SER A 700 -6.82 -52.52 -19.05
C SER A 700 -7.67 -51.25 -18.95
N LEU A 701 -7.11 -50.05 -19.12
CA LEU A 701 -7.90 -48.80 -19.01
C LEU A 701 -8.88 -48.66 -20.18
N VAL A 702 -8.43 -48.92 -21.41
CA VAL A 702 -9.29 -48.84 -22.62
C VAL A 702 -10.31 -49.97 -22.63
N ASP A 703 -9.95 -51.20 -22.25
CA ASP A 703 -10.85 -52.35 -22.16
C ASP A 703 -11.88 -52.17 -21.03
N VAL A 704 -11.50 -51.55 -19.90
CA VAL A 704 -12.41 -51.24 -18.77
C VAL A 704 -13.36 -50.07 -19.09
N ILE A 705 -12.94 -49.10 -19.91
CA ILE A 705 -13.78 -47.97 -20.34
C ILE A 705 -14.70 -48.37 -21.51
N VAL A 706 -14.23 -49.18 -22.45
CA VAL A 706 -14.94 -49.48 -23.71
C VAL A 706 -15.86 -50.71 -23.62
N CYS A 707 -15.69 -51.59 -22.61
CA CYS A 707 -16.50 -52.81 -22.48
C CYS A 707 -17.03 -53.07 -21.06
N PRO A 708 -18.17 -52.47 -20.66
CA PRO A 708 -18.79 -52.71 -19.35
C PRO A 708 -19.33 -54.16 -19.17
N GLN A 709 -19.43 -54.95 -20.24
CA GLN A 709 -20.04 -56.29 -20.22
C GLN A 709 -19.03 -57.46 -20.09
N CYS A 710 -17.74 -57.28 -20.36
CA CYS A 710 -16.77 -58.40 -20.31
C CYS A 710 -16.28 -58.77 -18.90
N SER A 711 -16.63 -58.01 -17.86
CA SER A 711 -16.19 -58.31 -16.49
C SER A 711 -17.07 -59.35 -15.76
N ARG A 712 -18.07 -59.96 -16.43
CA ARG A 712 -18.99 -60.95 -15.84
C ARG A 712 -18.72 -62.42 -16.18
N GLU A 713 -17.73 -62.75 -17.01
CA GLU A 713 -17.36 -64.15 -17.26
C GLU A 713 -16.11 -64.54 -16.47
N GLY A 714 -16.30 -64.66 -15.16
CA GLY A 714 -15.30 -65.16 -14.22
C GLY A 714 -15.92 -66.19 -13.29
N LYS A 715 -16.35 -67.33 -13.84
CA LYS A 715 -16.49 -68.67 -13.23
C LYS A 715 -17.47 -69.52 -14.06
N GLY A 716 -16.93 -70.42 -14.87
CA GLY A 716 -17.70 -71.42 -15.62
C GLY A 716 -16.75 -72.24 -16.48
N GLU A 717 -16.47 -73.46 -16.06
CA GLU A 717 -15.60 -74.40 -16.73
C GLU A 717 -16.13 -74.80 -18.12
N GLY A 718 -15.19 -75.00 -19.07
CA GLY A 718 -15.37 -75.87 -20.23
C GLY A 718 -16.19 -75.31 -21.39
N HIS A 719 -15.53 -74.81 -22.43
CA HIS A 719 -15.65 -75.36 -23.79
C HIS A 719 -14.69 -74.66 -24.76
N THR A 720 -14.05 -75.49 -25.58
CA THR A 720 -13.11 -75.16 -26.65
C THR A 720 -13.73 -74.28 -27.74
N GLY A 721 -13.10 -73.14 -28.07
CA GLY A 721 -13.44 -72.34 -29.24
C GLY A 721 -12.55 -71.11 -29.37
N GLY A 722 -11.44 -71.21 -30.08
CA GLY A 722 -10.46 -70.13 -30.22
C GLY A 722 -10.96 -68.94 -31.04
N CYS A 723 -10.96 -67.75 -30.44
CA CYS A 723 -10.96 -66.48 -31.17
C CYS A 723 -9.51 -66.02 -31.41
N ARG A 724 -8.93 -66.44 -32.55
CA ARG A 724 -7.72 -65.80 -33.10
C ARG A 724 -8.11 -64.46 -33.70
N VAL A 725 -7.64 -63.36 -33.13
CA VAL A 725 -7.61 -62.06 -33.81
C VAL A 725 -6.65 -62.18 -34.99
N ARG A 726 -7.19 -62.29 -36.22
CA ARG A 726 -6.40 -62.25 -37.46
C ARG A 726 -5.88 -60.84 -37.68
N HIS A 727 -4.57 -60.70 -37.81
CA HIS A 727 -3.96 -59.56 -38.49
C HIS A 727 -4.50 -59.49 -39.93
N ILE A 728 -5.14 -58.38 -40.29
CA ILE A 728 -5.51 -58.07 -41.67
C ILE A 728 -4.69 -56.85 -42.08
N GLY A 729 -3.77 -57.05 -43.02
CA GLY A 729 -3.04 -55.98 -43.71
C GLY A 729 -3.95 -55.22 -44.69
N PRO A 730 -3.51 -54.05 -45.20
CA PRO A 730 -4.38 -53.15 -45.93
C PRO A 730 -4.56 -53.66 -47.37
N GLY A 731 -5.81 -53.93 -47.76
CA GLY A 731 -6.19 -54.18 -49.14
C GLY A 731 -7.15 -55.35 -49.29
N HIS A 732 -8.45 -55.10 -49.16
CA HIS A 732 -9.51 -55.60 -50.05
C HIS A 732 -10.89 -55.08 -49.61
N PHE A 733 -11.75 -54.99 -50.62
CA PHE A 733 -12.95 -54.17 -50.78
C PHE A 733 -14.23 -54.71 -50.09
N SER A 734 -15.15 -53.76 -49.84
CA SER A 734 -16.61 -53.83 -50.13
C SER A 734 -17.59 -54.58 -49.21
N ARG A 735 -18.68 -53.85 -48.93
CA ARG A 735 -20.08 -54.27 -48.67
C ARG A 735 -20.39 -55.17 -47.46
N ALA A 736 -20.87 -54.51 -46.40
CA ALA A 736 -22.14 -54.79 -45.70
C ALA A 736 -22.37 -53.57 -44.77
N GLY A 737 -23.42 -52.78 -44.92
CA GLY A 737 -24.75 -53.10 -44.40
C GLY A 737 -24.99 -52.19 -43.20
N ARG A 738 -25.95 -51.27 -43.34
CA ARG A 738 -26.27 -50.18 -42.41
C ARG A 738 -26.72 -50.73 -41.06
N ASP A 739 -26.24 -50.12 -39.98
CA ASP A 739 -27.01 -49.53 -38.88
C ASP A 739 -26.06 -49.26 -37.68
N CYS A 740 -26.28 -48.17 -36.95
CA CYS A 740 -25.43 -47.52 -35.91
C CYS A 740 -24.45 -46.45 -36.41
N SER A 741 -24.98 -45.30 -36.85
CA SER A 741 -24.25 -44.15 -37.41
C SER A 741 -24.00 -42.98 -36.43
N SER A 742 -23.74 -43.23 -35.14
CA SER A 742 -23.30 -42.15 -34.22
C SER A 742 -22.14 -42.51 -33.28
N GLN A 743 -21.79 -43.79 -33.12
CA GLN A 743 -20.72 -44.23 -32.20
C GLN A 743 -19.38 -44.59 -32.88
N SER A 744 -19.27 -44.51 -34.21
CA SER A 744 -18.08 -44.98 -34.92
C SER A 744 -16.96 -43.93 -35.05
N VAL A 745 -17.25 -42.65 -34.82
CA VAL A 745 -16.27 -41.57 -34.98
C VAL A 745 -15.34 -41.49 -33.76
N ASP A 746 -15.89 -41.63 -32.55
CA ASP A 746 -15.09 -41.62 -31.31
C ASP A 746 -14.18 -42.85 -31.18
N LYS A 747 -14.62 -44.01 -31.67
CA LYS A 747 -13.80 -45.24 -31.68
C LYS A 747 -12.57 -45.15 -32.59
N ARG A 748 -12.61 -44.34 -33.65
CA ARG A 748 -11.45 -44.15 -34.53
C ARG A 748 -10.39 -43.23 -33.92
N LEU A 749 -10.81 -42.22 -33.16
CA LEU A 749 -9.93 -41.29 -32.44
C LEU A 749 -9.21 -41.95 -31.25
N LEU A 750 -9.79 -42.99 -30.65
CA LEU A 750 -9.18 -43.78 -29.58
C LEU A 750 -8.14 -44.81 -30.06
N LEU A 751 -8.17 -45.19 -31.34
CA LEU A 751 -7.29 -46.20 -31.94
C LEU A 751 -6.09 -45.61 -32.70
N THR A 752 -6.13 -44.31 -33.00
CA THR A 752 -5.00 -43.52 -33.54
C THR A 752 -4.31 -42.75 -32.43
#